data_AF-A0A420YDB5-F1
#
_entry.id   AF-A0A420YDB5-F1
#
_cell.length_a   1.000
_cell.length_b   1.000
_cell.length_c   1.000
_cell.angle_alpha   90.00
_cell.angle_beta   90.00
_cell.angle_gamma   90.00
#
_symmetry.space_group_name_H-M   'P 1'
#
loop_
_entity.id
_entity.type
_entity.pdbx_description
1 polymer ?
#
loop_
_entity_poly.entity_id
_entity_poly.type
_entity_poly.pdbx_seq_one_letter_code
_entity_poly.pdbx_strand_id
1 'polypeptide(L)'
;MSVVVDQVRRLDAEVDRLSVTPFLLAEAGAQDETDGEHSLERIPSHEYRVASEELSSPRAKNLVRILRSLSTTTAAQPLLPAENIKDLLLQTDLVAFSETTNDQSNKPRHGHYESELEWLVLGKATVQTYGLILSTFLDQIVPLSEDLWYWDQVLSSYTYSGLYTVQSAPLRTWAWAQDVYRDSRQRFQQFQFQTSSSQAADIKDSLVHRWHQFYSIVRGSIRERSLADVRNKVFTPVALSRREARFNHKQLRKLRSMTASGMGLLLDEGLSFGVGGEDDKSESYTAENAEHEWKGVLERSVALMDMVLRDVSTLSHSVSDFEEKVFAGVEDDPELSAQAAADPVDRTSLLARRLVDLLEVQIPSHIAVNKKLVRQYGRPSRLTRYWLPGLVLFLSSSTILRILVNRKADIINWLHDLGNTAKDFWFNWVVEPTRKVIGTIRHDANSEIAIMSRDSLQADRDSLERMVVDFASDKPELAVGTTSPLTDAQIADIKLKVKEGDVSPVLKAYERDLKKPIMGAITGDLVRALLIQVQKTKVDLEVAMSGIDALLKSQELVFGFVGLTPGILVTVGVLSYLRTLSGGRKGMRRSQRATRSIRVLRSIDRILSEAVPTQNNLLSYKDHGLLVCEVHMLRKLAHGLLPREVERDFREDLEDLVSLKAVSIQLRALDRIRWSYSRWLNR
;
A
#
# COMPACT_ATOMS: atom_id res chain seq x y z
N MET A 1 -9.42 7.33 -3.13
CA MET A 1 -10.25 8.52 -2.87
C MET A 1 -9.53 9.31 -1.80
N SER A 2 -9.11 10.54 -2.10
CA SER A 2 -8.34 11.40 -1.20
C SER A 2 -9.28 12.29 -0.41
N VAL A 3 -8.85 12.80 0.75
CA VAL A 3 -9.58 13.80 1.56
C VAL A 3 -10.02 15.00 0.71
N VAL A 4 -9.21 15.37 -0.27
CA VAL A 4 -9.50 16.41 -1.27
C VAL A 4 -10.74 16.11 -2.09
N VAL A 5 -10.91 14.88 -2.56
CA VAL A 5 -12.05 14.50 -3.39
C VAL A 5 -13.36 14.61 -2.63
N ASP A 6 -13.34 14.25 -1.35
CA ASP A 6 -14.53 14.29 -0.51
C ASP A 6 -14.91 15.75 -0.19
N GLN A 7 -13.92 16.64 0.02
CA GLN A 7 -14.14 18.08 0.17
C GLN A 7 -14.65 18.74 -1.10
N VAL A 8 -14.04 18.45 -2.25
CA VAL A 8 -14.46 19.02 -3.55
C VAL A 8 -15.88 18.58 -3.89
N ARG A 9 -16.27 17.33 -3.58
CA ARG A 9 -17.66 16.85 -3.75
C ARG A 9 -18.65 17.58 -2.85
N ARG A 10 -18.25 17.88 -1.61
CA ARG A 10 -19.08 18.65 -0.68
C ARG A 10 -19.30 20.07 -1.21
N LEU A 11 -18.23 20.75 -1.61
CA LEU A 11 -18.29 22.10 -2.16
C LEU A 11 -19.06 22.14 -3.50
N ASP A 12 -18.89 21.14 -4.37
CA ASP A 12 -19.65 21.01 -5.62
C ASP A 12 -21.15 20.81 -5.33
N ALA A 13 -21.51 20.02 -4.31
CA ALA A 13 -22.90 19.86 -3.87
C ALA A 13 -23.47 21.15 -3.23
N GLU A 14 -22.65 21.95 -2.55
CA GLU A 14 -23.05 23.26 -2.02
C GLU A 14 -23.27 24.27 -3.16
N VAL A 15 -22.41 24.31 -4.17
CA VAL A 15 -22.62 25.11 -5.39
C VAL A 15 -23.86 24.64 -6.16
N ASP A 16 -24.11 23.32 -6.23
CA ASP A 16 -25.33 22.78 -6.81
C ASP A 16 -26.59 23.23 -6.05
N ARG A 17 -26.55 23.32 -4.72
CA ARG A 17 -27.66 23.86 -3.92
C ARG A 17 -27.95 25.34 -4.19
N LEU A 18 -26.90 26.14 -4.42
CA LEU A 18 -27.03 27.54 -4.82
C LEU A 18 -27.63 27.68 -6.24
N SER A 19 -27.45 26.69 -7.10
CA SER A 19 -28.01 26.66 -8.47
C SER A 19 -29.50 26.29 -8.56
N VAL A 20 -30.15 25.94 -7.44
CA VAL A 20 -31.53 25.42 -7.41
C VAL A 20 -32.58 26.51 -7.70
N THR A 21 -32.28 27.78 -7.45
CA THR A 21 -33.23 28.89 -7.67
C THR A 21 -33.64 29.07 -9.14
N PRO A 22 -32.76 29.06 -10.16
CA PRO A 22 -33.17 29.18 -11.56
C PRO A 22 -33.74 27.89 -12.17
N PHE A 23 -33.33 26.70 -11.72
CA PHE A 23 -33.79 25.43 -12.28
C PHE A 23 -35.18 25.00 -11.78
N LEU A 24 -35.53 25.31 -10.52
CA LEU A 24 -36.89 25.10 -10.03
C LEU A 24 -37.93 25.93 -10.78
N LEU A 25 -37.55 27.12 -11.27
CA LEU A 25 -38.41 27.94 -12.13
C LEU A 25 -38.64 27.29 -13.52
N ALA A 26 -37.67 26.52 -14.02
CA ALA A 26 -37.77 25.79 -15.28
C ALA A 26 -38.54 24.45 -15.15
N GLU A 27 -38.39 23.72 -14.04
CA GLU A 27 -39.13 22.48 -13.76
C GLU A 27 -40.59 22.73 -13.38
N ALA A 28 -40.89 23.79 -12.61
CA ALA A 28 -42.26 24.18 -12.29
C ALA A 28 -43.08 24.54 -13.53
N GLY A 29 -42.45 25.09 -14.58
CA GLY A 29 -43.09 25.38 -15.86
C GLY A 29 -43.36 24.15 -16.73
N ALA A 30 -42.77 22.99 -16.46
CA ALA A 30 -42.99 21.77 -17.23
C ALA A 30 -44.14 20.90 -16.69
N GLN A 31 -44.57 21.13 -15.43
CA GLN A 31 -45.66 20.38 -14.80
C GLN A 31 -47.01 21.10 -14.86
N ASP A 32 -47.06 22.38 -15.23
CA ASP A 32 -48.27 23.21 -15.13
C ASP A 32 -49.16 23.20 -16.41
N GLU A 33 -48.97 22.23 -17.31
CA GLU A 33 -49.96 21.99 -18.40
C GLU A 33 -51.09 21.03 -18.02
N THR A 34 -51.07 20.42 -16.83
CA THR A 34 -52.19 19.59 -16.35
C THR A 34 -52.42 19.72 -14.84
N ASP A 35 -53.57 20.34 -14.53
CA ASP A 35 -54.34 20.26 -13.28
C ASP A 35 -54.00 21.23 -12.12
N GLY A 36 -54.78 22.31 -12.06
CA GLY A 36 -55.71 22.56 -10.95
C GLY A 36 -55.14 23.01 -9.59
N GLU A 37 -55.28 24.31 -9.33
CA GLU A 37 -55.50 24.95 -8.02
C GLU A 37 -54.80 24.34 -6.78
N HIS A 38 -53.56 24.74 -6.48
CA HIS A 38 -53.15 24.97 -5.10
C HIS A 38 -52.09 26.07 -4.96
N SER A 39 -52.36 26.95 -3.99
CA SER A 39 -51.70 28.22 -3.72
C SER A 39 -50.23 28.10 -3.31
N LEU A 40 -49.32 28.56 -4.17
CA LEU A 40 -48.02 29.14 -3.82
C LEU A 40 -47.91 30.48 -4.55
N GLU A 41 -47.27 31.47 -3.91
CA GLU A 41 -47.21 32.87 -4.34
C GLU A 41 -46.91 33.04 -5.84
N ARG A 42 -47.73 33.84 -6.52
CA ARG A 42 -47.60 34.16 -7.95
C ARG A 42 -46.26 34.83 -8.22
N ILE A 43 -45.30 34.07 -8.73
CA ILE A 43 -44.20 34.63 -9.52
C ILE A 43 -44.83 35.10 -10.85
N PRO A 44 -44.57 36.33 -11.33
CA PRO A 44 -45.25 36.87 -12.50
C PRO A 44 -44.92 36.05 -13.76
N SER A 45 -45.94 35.62 -14.50
CA SER A 45 -45.86 34.85 -15.77
C SER A 45 -44.94 35.45 -16.84
N HIS A 46 -44.53 36.71 -16.68
CA HIS A 46 -43.57 37.40 -17.54
C HIS A 46 -42.11 37.02 -17.23
N GLU A 47 -41.73 36.88 -15.97
CA GLU A 47 -40.37 36.45 -15.58
C GLU A 47 -40.08 35.02 -16.06
N TYR A 48 -41.07 34.13 -15.99
CA TYR A 48 -40.95 32.77 -16.51
C TYR A 48 -40.74 32.70 -18.02
N ARG A 49 -41.45 33.52 -18.80
CA ARG A 49 -41.28 33.54 -20.26
C ARG A 49 -39.90 34.04 -20.65
N VAL A 50 -39.44 35.12 -20.01
CA VAL A 50 -38.09 35.67 -20.22
C VAL A 50 -37.02 34.66 -19.80
N ALA A 51 -37.17 33.99 -18.66
CA ALA A 51 -36.26 32.93 -18.22
C ALA A 51 -36.19 31.76 -19.22
N SER A 52 -37.34 31.30 -19.73
CA SER A 52 -37.40 30.20 -20.70
C SER A 52 -36.79 30.57 -22.06
N GLU A 53 -36.93 31.82 -22.49
CA GLU A 53 -36.40 32.33 -23.75
C GLU A 53 -34.88 32.54 -23.65
N GLU A 54 -34.39 33.10 -22.53
CA GLU A 54 -32.96 33.27 -22.24
C GLU A 54 -32.24 31.93 -22.02
N LEU A 55 -32.83 30.96 -21.30
CA LEU A 55 -32.25 29.61 -21.16
C LEU A 55 -32.25 28.81 -22.46
N SER A 56 -33.11 29.15 -23.43
CA SER A 56 -33.18 28.47 -24.72
C SER A 56 -32.04 28.86 -25.68
N SER A 57 -31.28 29.92 -25.35
CA SER A 57 -30.20 30.45 -26.17
C SER A 57 -29.10 29.39 -26.42
N PRO A 58 -28.44 29.41 -27.59
CA PRO A 58 -27.37 28.45 -27.90
C PRO A 58 -26.18 28.61 -26.95
N ARG A 59 -25.94 29.82 -26.41
CA ARG A 59 -24.90 30.11 -25.43
C ARG A 59 -25.24 29.51 -24.06
N ALA A 60 -26.45 29.71 -23.57
CA ALA A 60 -26.91 29.11 -22.31
C ALA A 60 -26.81 27.57 -22.33
N LYS A 61 -27.18 26.93 -23.46
CA LYS A 61 -27.01 25.48 -23.66
C LYS A 61 -25.54 25.03 -23.61
N ASN A 62 -24.62 25.82 -24.17
CA ASN A 62 -23.19 25.55 -24.09
C ASN A 62 -22.66 25.71 -22.65
N LEU A 63 -23.07 26.76 -21.93
CA LEU A 63 -22.71 26.98 -20.52
C LEU A 63 -23.21 25.83 -19.63
N VAL A 64 -24.45 25.38 -19.81
CA VAL A 64 -25.00 24.23 -19.08
C VAL A 64 -24.24 22.93 -19.39
N ARG A 65 -23.81 22.73 -20.64
CA ARG A 65 -22.97 21.58 -21.02
C ARG A 65 -21.61 21.63 -20.32
N ILE A 66 -20.98 22.80 -20.28
CA ILE A 66 -19.70 23.03 -19.60
C ILE A 66 -19.87 22.82 -18.09
N LEU A 67 -20.92 23.37 -17.49
CA LEU A 67 -21.27 23.18 -16.08
C LEU A 67 -21.39 21.69 -15.73
N ARG A 68 -22.09 20.89 -16.54
CA ARG A 68 -22.19 19.43 -16.34
C ARG A 68 -20.83 18.74 -16.47
N SER A 69 -19.98 19.18 -17.40
CA SER A 69 -18.65 18.60 -17.57
C SER A 69 -17.70 18.91 -16.42
N LEU A 70 -17.86 20.06 -15.75
CA LEU A 70 -17.10 20.48 -14.58
C LEU A 70 -17.62 19.86 -13.27
N SER A 71 -18.83 19.30 -13.27
CA SER A 71 -19.46 18.70 -12.08
C SER A 71 -18.81 17.36 -11.73
N THR A 72 -18.52 17.15 -10.44
CA THR A 72 -17.83 15.96 -9.92
C THR A 72 -18.68 14.69 -9.88
N THR A 73 -20.01 14.84 -9.99
CA THR A 73 -21.00 13.76 -9.84
C THR A 73 -21.06 12.81 -11.03
N THR A 74 -20.62 13.25 -12.22
CA THR A 74 -20.78 12.50 -13.47
C THR A 74 -19.50 11.77 -13.93
N ALA A 75 -18.33 12.10 -13.37
CA ALA A 75 -17.03 11.63 -13.87
C ALA A 75 -16.43 10.44 -13.07
N ALA A 76 -15.81 9.49 -13.79
CA ALA A 76 -15.03 8.40 -13.20
C ALA A 76 -13.75 8.87 -12.49
N GLN A 77 -13.32 10.11 -12.77
CA GLN A 77 -12.24 10.81 -12.07
C GLN A 77 -12.81 12.10 -11.45
N PRO A 78 -12.77 12.26 -10.12
CA PRO A 78 -13.41 13.38 -9.43
C PRO A 78 -12.69 14.73 -9.56
N LEU A 79 -11.44 14.74 -10.05
CA LEU A 79 -10.65 15.96 -10.28
C LEU A 79 -10.22 15.98 -11.75
N LEU A 80 -10.56 17.05 -12.46
CA LEU A 80 -10.16 17.26 -13.85
C LEU A 80 -8.71 17.80 -13.90
N PRO A 81 -7.89 17.41 -14.88
CA PRO A 81 -6.56 18.00 -15.03
C PRO A 81 -6.66 19.48 -15.42
N ALA A 82 -5.64 20.26 -15.04
CA ALA A 82 -5.60 21.72 -15.25
C ALA A 82 -5.80 22.13 -16.72
N GLU A 83 -5.28 21.34 -17.67
CA GLU A 83 -5.45 21.57 -19.11
C GLU A 83 -6.92 21.48 -19.55
N ASN A 84 -7.65 20.48 -19.05
CA ASN A 84 -9.07 20.31 -19.38
C ASN A 84 -9.93 21.42 -18.78
N ILE A 85 -9.63 21.89 -17.56
CA ILE A 85 -10.35 23.02 -16.95
C ILE A 85 -10.08 24.30 -17.74
N LYS A 86 -8.83 24.53 -18.13
CA LYS A 86 -8.45 25.66 -18.99
C LYS A 86 -9.20 25.60 -20.32
N ASP A 87 -9.21 24.47 -21.00
CA ASP A 87 -9.90 24.33 -22.30
C ASP A 87 -11.40 24.56 -22.18
N LEU A 88 -12.02 24.12 -21.08
CA LEU A 88 -13.43 24.36 -20.78
C LEU A 88 -13.72 25.83 -20.47
N LEU A 89 -12.81 26.54 -19.77
CA LEU A 89 -12.93 27.98 -19.51
C LEU A 89 -12.73 28.79 -20.79
N LEU A 90 -11.77 28.43 -21.65
CA LEU A 90 -11.57 29.10 -22.94
C LEU A 90 -12.76 28.92 -23.89
N GLN A 91 -13.52 27.82 -23.77
CA GLN A 91 -14.75 27.57 -24.53
C GLN A 91 -15.95 28.43 -24.09
N THR A 92 -15.87 29.13 -22.95
CA THR A 92 -16.98 29.97 -22.47
C THR A 92 -17.03 31.38 -23.08
N ASP A 93 -16.09 31.73 -23.98
CA ASP A 93 -15.91 33.08 -24.57
C ASP A 93 -15.69 34.23 -23.56
N LEU A 94 -15.72 33.96 -22.24
CA LEU A 94 -15.56 34.94 -21.15
C LEU A 94 -14.18 35.62 -21.12
N VAL A 95 -13.14 34.94 -21.59
CA VAL A 95 -11.75 35.41 -21.54
C VAL A 95 -11.43 36.36 -22.71
N ALA A 96 -12.16 36.27 -23.83
CA ALA A 96 -11.89 37.05 -25.04
C ALA A 96 -12.50 38.47 -25.03
N PHE A 97 -13.48 38.73 -24.16
CA PHE A 97 -14.29 39.96 -24.21
C PHE A 97 -13.57 41.25 -23.75
N SER A 98 -12.41 41.18 -23.08
CA SER A 98 -11.75 42.38 -22.54
C SER A 98 -10.65 42.97 -23.41
N GLU A 99 -10.10 42.25 -24.40
CA GLU A 99 -8.96 42.76 -25.18
C GLU A 99 -9.34 43.65 -26.37
N THR A 100 -10.61 43.64 -26.83
CA THR A 100 -10.98 44.28 -28.12
C THR A 100 -11.99 45.43 -28.08
N THR A 101 -12.55 45.85 -26.95
CA THR A 101 -13.59 46.91 -27.00
C THR A 101 -13.49 47.92 -25.85
N ASN A 102 -12.71 48.98 -26.07
CA ASN A 102 -12.92 50.29 -25.43
C ASN A 102 -14.18 51.02 -25.98
N ASP A 103 -14.91 50.41 -26.93
CA ASP A 103 -16.18 50.92 -27.41
C ASP A 103 -17.34 50.41 -26.53
N GLN A 104 -17.81 51.27 -25.63
CA GLN A 104 -18.98 51.05 -24.76
C GLN A 104 -20.31 50.91 -25.53
N SER A 105 -20.32 51.07 -26.86
CA SER A 105 -21.53 51.14 -27.69
C SER A 105 -22.08 49.79 -28.16
N ASN A 106 -21.35 48.68 -27.97
CA ASN A 106 -21.71 47.37 -28.53
C ASN A 106 -21.52 46.19 -27.54
N LYS A 107 -21.73 46.40 -26.24
CA LYS A 107 -21.86 45.28 -25.28
C LYS A 107 -23.20 44.57 -25.55
N PRO A 108 -23.25 43.30 -26.00
CA PRO A 108 -24.52 42.57 -26.06
C PRO A 108 -25.09 42.52 -24.64
N ARG A 109 -26.34 42.93 -24.45
CA ARG A 109 -27.02 42.82 -23.15
C ARG A 109 -27.12 41.34 -22.80
N HIS A 110 -26.33 40.89 -21.83
CA HIS A 110 -26.41 39.52 -21.33
C HIS A 110 -27.69 39.43 -20.50
N GLY A 111 -28.48 38.39 -20.74
CA GLY A 111 -29.66 38.11 -19.93
C GLY A 111 -29.24 37.86 -18.47
N HIS A 112 -30.10 38.23 -17.52
CA HIS A 112 -29.82 38.03 -16.09
C HIS A 112 -29.48 36.56 -15.80
N TYR A 113 -30.19 35.64 -16.45
CA TYR A 113 -29.97 34.19 -16.28
C TYR A 113 -28.69 33.69 -16.97
N GLU A 114 -28.23 34.33 -18.05
CA GLU A 114 -26.94 34.00 -18.67
C GLU A 114 -25.77 34.39 -17.75
N SER A 115 -25.85 35.56 -17.10
CA SER A 115 -24.86 35.99 -16.11
C SER A 115 -24.84 35.07 -14.88
N GLU A 116 -25.99 34.62 -14.38
CA GLU A 116 -26.03 33.62 -13.29
C GLU A 116 -25.36 32.29 -13.70
N LEU A 117 -25.59 31.82 -14.93
CA LEU A 117 -24.93 30.62 -15.46
C LEU A 117 -23.40 30.80 -15.56
N GLU A 118 -22.92 31.98 -15.93
CA GLU A 118 -21.50 32.31 -15.95
C GLU A 118 -20.87 32.22 -14.55
N TRP A 119 -21.53 32.79 -13.53
CA TRP A 119 -21.09 32.69 -12.14
C TRP A 119 -21.08 31.25 -11.62
N LEU A 120 -22.07 30.42 -12.00
CA LEU A 120 -22.11 29.01 -11.63
C LEU A 120 -20.98 28.20 -12.30
N VAL A 121 -20.71 28.45 -13.58
CA VAL A 121 -19.58 27.82 -14.28
C VAL A 121 -18.26 28.21 -13.63
N LEU A 122 -18.10 29.49 -13.30
CA LEU A 122 -16.92 30.02 -12.61
C LEU A 122 -16.79 29.44 -11.19
N GLY A 123 -17.89 29.30 -10.45
CA GLY A 123 -17.92 28.67 -9.14
C GLY A 123 -17.44 27.22 -9.19
N LYS A 124 -17.94 26.42 -10.14
CA LYS A 124 -17.48 25.04 -10.34
C LYS A 124 -16.02 24.96 -10.80
N ALA A 125 -15.59 25.84 -11.69
CA ALA A 125 -14.19 25.93 -12.10
C ALA A 125 -13.27 26.31 -10.92
N THR A 126 -13.73 27.19 -10.04
CA THR A 126 -13.02 27.60 -8.81
C THR A 126 -12.91 26.43 -7.84
N VAL A 127 -13.99 25.68 -7.59
CA VAL A 127 -13.99 24.46 -6.76
C VAL A 127 -13.04 23.39 -7.31
N GLN A 128 -13.00 23.19 -8.63
CA GLN A 128 -12.08 22.26 -9.28
C GLN A 128 -10.62 22.73 -9.18
N THR A 129 -10.36 24.02 -9.42
CA THR A 129 -9.02 24.63 -9.30
C THR A 129 -8.51 24.57 -7.87
N TYR A 130 -9.38 24.83 -6.90
CA TYR A 130 -9.13 24.65 -5.47
C TYR A 130 -8.74 23.20 -5.13
N GLY A 131 -9.52 22.23 -5.61
CA GLY A 131 -9.23 20.82 -5.46
C GLY A 131 -7.87 20.43 -6.05
N LEU A 132 -7.52 20.96 -7.22
CA LEU A 132 -6.21 20.79 -7.82
C LEU A 132 -5.09 21.36 -6.95
N ILE A 133 -5.22 22.59 -6.46
CA ILE A 133 -4.23 23.24 -5.60
C ILE A 133 -4.00 22.41 -4.32
N LEU A 134 -5.07 22.02 -3.65
CA LEU A 134 -5.02 21.18 -2.45
C LEU A 134 -4.36 19.83 -2.74
N SER A 135 -4.67 19.21 -3.88
CA SER A 135 -4.03 17.96 -4.31
C SER A 135 -2.52 18.15 -4.56
N THR A 136 -2.12 19.23 -5.21
CA THR A 136 -0.70 19.53 -5.45
C THR A 136 0.07 19.78 -4.17
N PHE A 137 -0.50 20.47 -3.18
CA PHE A 137 0.14 20.65 -1.88
C PHE A 137 0.32 19.31 -1.17
N LEU A 138 -0.72 18.47 -1.09
CA LEU A 138 -0.63 17.14 -0.45
C LEU A 138 0.39 16.22 -1.16
N ASP A 139 0.41 16.22 -2.50
CA ASP A 139 1.37 15.43 -3.27
C ASP A 139 2.81 15.88 -3.05
N GLN A 140 3.05 17.17 -2.78
CA GLN A 140 4.36 17.71 -2.42
C GLN A 140 4.77 17.40 -0.98
N ILE A 141 3.82 17.24 -0.06
CA ILE A 141 4.09 16.93 1.36
C ILE A 141 4.62 15.51 1.53
N VAL A 142 4.19 14.54 0.72
CA VAL A 142 4.68 13.16 0.80
C VAL A 142 6.20 13.08 0.64
N PRO A 143 6.82 13.50 -0.48
CA PRO A 143 8.27 13.44 -0.64
C PRO A 143 9.00 14.31 0.40
N LEU A 144 8.41 15.43 0.81
CA LEU A 144 8.95 16.29 1.85
C LEU A 144 9.03 15.57 3.21
N SER A 145 8.01 14.81 3.57
CA SER A 145 7.99 14.00 4.81
C SER A 145 9.01 12.86 4.78
N GLU A 146 9.21 12.22 3.61
CA GLU A 146 10.25 11.19 3.45
C GLU A 146 11.66 11.76 3.66
N ASP A 147 11.90 12.97 3.15
CA ASP A 147 13.17 13.67 3.31
C ASP A 147 13.38 14.14 4.76
N LEU A 148 12.31 14.56 5.44
CA LEU A 148 12.35 14.87 6.87
C LEU A 148 12.70 13.64 7.70
N TRP A 149 12.09 12.49 7.44
CA TRP A 149 12.41 11.22 8.11
C TRP A 149 13.83 10.75 7.81
N TYR A 150 14.34 10.99 6.61
CA TYR A 150 15.74 10.71 6.27
C TYR A 150 16.68 11.54 7.14
N TRP A 151 16.46 12.84 7.26
CA TRP A 151 17.30 13.69 8.11
C TRP A 151 17.17 13.34 9.59
N ASP A 152 15.98 12.96 10.05
CA ASP A 152 15.76 12.45 11.41
C ASP A 152 16.59 11.18 11.68
N GLN A 153 16.66 10.25 10.72
CA GLN A 153 17.54 9.07 10.81
C GLN A 153 19.04 9.42 10.81
N VAL A 154 19.46 10.41 10.02
CA VAL A 154 20.85 10.89 10.00
C VAL A 154 21.20 11.58 11.33
N LEU A 155 20.23 12.27 11.94
CA LEU A 155 20.41 12.98 13.21
C LEU A 155 20.30 12.05 14.43
N SER A 156 19.53 10.95 14.34
CA SER A 156 19.27 10.04 15.46
C SER A 156 20.49 9.23 15.89
N SER A 157 21.42 8.92 14.97
CA SER A 157 22.62 8.13 15.29
C SER A 157 23.90 8.71 14.68
N TYR A 158 24.99 8.58 15.43
CA TYR A 158 26.33 8.93 14.96
C TYR A 158 26.82 8.03 13.82
N THR A 159 26.35 6.78 13.73
CA THR A 159 26.73 5.86 12.64
C THR A 159 26.15 6.31 11.30
N TYR A 160 24.86 6.67 11.26
CA TYR A 160 24.21 7.20 10.06
C TYR A 160 24.76 8.58 9.68
N SER A 161 25.06 9.42 10.68
CA SER A 161 25.76 10.69 10.44
C SER A 161 27.16 10.48 9.85
N GLY A 162 27.92 9.51 10.37
CA GLY A 162 29.21 9.11 9.82
C GLY A 162 29.08 8.62 8.38
N LEU A 163 28.12 7.74 8.10
CA LEU A 163 27.83 7.25 6.75
C LEU A 163 27.46 8.39 5.79
N TYR A 164 26.66 9.37 6.22
CA TYR A 164 26.37 10.57 5.43
C TYR A 164 27.63 11.40 5.16
N THR A 165 28.55 11.50 6.11
CA THR A 165 29.82 12.23 5.90
C THR A 165 30.68 11.57 4.85
N VAL A 166 30.77 10.24 4.85
CA VAL A 166 31.50 9.48 3.83
C VAL A 166 30.80 9.62 2.48
N GLN A 167 29.47 9.53 2.45
CA GLN A 167 28.70 9.71 1.21
C GLN A 167 28.90 11.09 0.56
N SER A 168 28.95 12.15 1.36
CA SER A 168 29.14 13.53 0.89
C SER A 168 30.62 13.94 0.75
N ALA A 169 31.56 13.09 1.13
CA ALA A 169 32.99 13.40 1.11
C ALA A 169 33.52 13.83 -0.28
N PRO A 170 33.22 13.13 -1.40
CA PRO A 170 33.78 13.51 -2.71
C PRO A 170 33.38 14.90 -3.17
N LEU A 171 32.12 15.28 -2.94
CA LEU A 171 31.61 16.61 -3.28
C LEU A 171 32.26 17.69 -2.42
N ARG A 172 32.47 17.40 -1.13
CA ARG A 172 33.10 18.33 -0.19
C ARG A 172 34.58 18.52 -0.47
N THR A 173 35.30 17.45 -0.79
CA THR A 173 36.71 17.53 -1.19
C THR A 173 36.86 18.26 -2.53
N TRP A 174 35.92 18.07 -3.45
CA TRP A 174 35.89 18.81 -4.71
C TRP A 174 35.61 20.30 -4.51
N ALA A 175 34.60 20.66 -3.72
CA ALA A 175 34.30 22.06 -3.40
C ALA A 175 35.48 22.73 -2.68
N TRP A 176 36.09 22.03 -1.72
CA TRP A 176 37.31 22.50 -1.06
C TRP A 176 38.48 22.66 -2.04
N ALA A 177 38.69 21.71 -2.96
CA ALA A 177 39.71 21.81 -4.00
C ALA A 177 39.44 22.98 -4.95
N GLN A 178 38.18 23.26 -5.30
CA GLN A 178 37.79 24.43 -6.09
C GLN A 178 38.05 25.74 -5.34
N ASP A 179 37.76 25.81 -4.04
CA ASP A 179 38.05 26.98 -3.21
C ASP A 179 39.56 27.24 -3.12
N VAL A 180 40.35 26.19 -2.91
CA VAL A 180 41.82 26.26 -2.91
C VAL A 180 42.34 26.66 -4.30
N TYR A 181 41.75 26.13 -5.38
CA TYR A 181 42.11 26.49 -6.75
C TYR A 181 41.80 27.96 -7.06
N ARG A 182 40.62 28.47 -6.66
CA ARG A 182 40.25 29.88 -6.85
C ARG A 182 41.15 30.82 -6.05
N ASP A 183 41.40 30.51 -4.77
CA ASP A 183 42.30 31.31 -3.91
C ASP A 183 43.73 31.30 -4.46
N SER A 184 44.26 30.12 -4.80
CA SER A 184 45.59 30.01 -5.42
C SER A 184 45.70 30.76 -6.73
N ARG A 185 44.65 30.77 -7.57
CA ARG A 185 44.59 31.55 -8.81
C ARG A 185 44.53 33.06 -8.55
N GLN A 186 43.74 33.51 -7.58
CA GLN A 186 43.68 34.92 -7.20
C GLN A 186 45.02 35.42 -6.65
N ARG A 187 45.67 34.64 -5.78
CA ARG A 187 47.02 34.94 -5.27
C ARG A 187 48.08 34.89 -6.36
N PHE A 188 47.99 33.94 -7.28
CA PHE A 188 48.89 33.87 -8.44
C PHE A 188 48.72 35.08 -9.36
N GLN A 189 47.49 35.56 -9.59
CA GLN A 189 47.22 36.78 -10.36
C GLN A 189 47.74 38.04 -9.65
N GLN A 190 47.51 38.17 -8.33
CA GLN A 190 48.07 39.28 -7.53
C GLN A 190 49.60 39.29 -7.56
N PHE A 191 50.24 38.12 -7.46
CA PHE A 191 51.69 37.97 -7.52
C PHE A 191 52.25 38.22 -8.93
N GLN A 192 51.54 37.78 -9.97
CA GLN A 192 51.92 38.06 -11.37
C GLN A 192 51.86 39.57 -11.66
N PHE A 193 50.89 40.30 -11.11
CA PHE A 193 50.85 41.76 -11.17
C PHE A 193 52.03 42.42 -10.44
N GLN A 194 52.43 41.92 -9.26
CA GLN A 194 53.59 42.43 -8.52
C GLN A 194 54.94 42.12 -9.19
N THR A 195 55.04 40.99 -9.90
CA THR A 195 56.28 40.59 -10.58
C THR A 195 56.42 41.26 -11.95
N SER A 196 55.31 41.68 -12.56
CA SER A 196 55.32 42.42 -13.84
C SER A 196 55.93 43.83 -13.72
N SER A 197 56.06 44.38 -12.51
CA SER A 197 56.81 45.63 -12.26
C SER A 197 58.33 45.44 -12.13
N SER A 198 58.83 44.20 -12.03
CA SER A 198 60.26 43.90 -11.94
C SER A 198 60.64 42.77 -12.90
N GLN A 199 61.20 43.18 -14.04
CA GLN A 199 61.95 42.38 -15.03
C GLN A 199 61.12 41.49 -15.99
N ALA A 200 61.00 41.99 -17.23
CA ALA A 200 60.55 41.26 -18.40
C ALA A 200 61.75 40.75 -19.22
N ALA A 201 62.34 39.61 -18.85
CA ALA A 201 63.29 38.88 -19.70
C ALA A 201 63.53 37.46 -19.17
N ASP A 202 62.71 36.49 -19.58
CA ASP A 202 63.11 35.12 -20.00
C ASP A 202 61.90 34.18 -20.00
N ILE A 203 61.45 33.78 -21.19
CA ILE A 203 60.13 33.17 -21.38
C ILE A 203 60.19 31.63 -21.49
N LYS A 204 61.36 31.01 -21.72
CA LYS A 204 61.45 29.56 -22.03
C LYS A 204 61.80 28.66 -20.84
N ASP A 205 62.68 29.06 -19.93
CA ASP A 205 62.92 28.34 -18.64
C ASP A 205 61.84 28.63 -17.58
N SER A 206 60.88 29.48 -17.95
CA SER A 206 59.85 30.01 -17.06
C SER A 206 58.78 29.00 -16.64
N LEU A 207 58.49 27.97 -17.43
CA LEU A 207 57.35 27.09 -17.15
C LEU A 207 57.60 26.23 -15.91
N VAL A 208 58.78 25.60 -15.80
CA VAL A 208 59.13 24.76 -14.64
C VAL A 208 59.21 25.62 -13.37
N HIS A 209 59.78 26.82 -13.44
CA HIS A 209 59.79 27.75 -12.32
C HIS A 209 58.39 28.26 -11.95
N ARG A 210 57.52 28.57 -12.92
CA ARG A 210 56.11 28.93 -12.69
C ARG A 210 55.32 27.79 -12.04
N TRP A 211 55.58 26.54 -12.43
CA TRP A 211 54.95 25.36 -11.80
C TRP A 211 55.43 25.15 -10.36
N HIS A 212 56.73 25.30 -10.10
CA HIS A 212 57.28 25.20 -8.75
C HIS A 212 56.78 26.32 -7.84
N GLN A 213 56.67 27.54 -8.37
CA GLN A 213 56.11 28.72 -7.70
C GLN A 213 54.59 28.59 -7.48
N PHE A 214 53.85 28.06 -8.44
CA PHE A 214 52.44 27.74 -8.24
C PHE A 214 52.26 26.68 -7.16
N TYR A 215 53.08 25.63 -7.16
CA TYR A 215 53.03 24.59 -6.14
C TYR A 215 53.41 25.13 -4.76
N SER A 216 54.36 26.07 -4.67
CA SER A 216 54.71 26.72 -3.39
C SER A 216 53.62 27.66 -2.90
N ILE A 217 52.91 28.36 -3.79
CA ILE A 217 51.72 29.19 -3.45
C ILE A 217 50.55 28.30 -3.01
N VAL A 218 50.27 27.20 -3.71
CA VAL A 218 49.24 26.23 -3.29
C VAL A 218 49.60 25.63 -1.94
N ARG A 219 50.85 25.20 -1.75
CA ARG A 219 51.34 24.68 -0.47
C ARG A 219 51.30 25.73 0.63
N GLY A 220 51.60 26.99 0.32
CA GLY A 220 51.48 28.15 1.21
C GLY A 220 50.03 28.43 1.60
N SER A 221 49.10 28.42 0.64
CA SER A 221 47.67 28.61 0.89
C SER A 221 47.06 27.52 1.77
N ILE A 222 47.52 26.26 1.58
CA ILE A 222 47.12 25.12 2.41
C ILE A 222 47.72 25.26 3.81
N ARG A 223 48.99 25.68 3.93
CA ARG A 223 49.74 25.80 5.19
C ARG A 223 49.34 27.03 6.03
N GLU A 224 48.96 28.14 5.42
CA GLU A 224 48.51 29.35 6.14
C GLU A 224 47.06 29.23 6.63
N ARG A 225 46.20 28.49 5.91
CA ARG A 225 44.95 27.95 6.48
C ARG A 225 45.21 26.79 7.48
N SER A 226 46.44 26.30 7.59
CA SER A 226 46.77 25.10 8.39
C SER A 226 47.00 25.43 9.85
N LEU A 227 46.01 25.06 10.64
CA LEU A 227 46.06 23.89 11.51
C LEU A 227 44.81 23.95 12.39
N ALA A 228 44.36 25.14 12.80
CA ALA A 228 43.11 25.31 13.53
C ALA A 228 41.87 25.02 12.67
N ASP A 229 41.77 25.60 11.46
CA ASP A 229 40.64 25.39 10.56
C ASP A 229 40.65 24.01 9.90
N VAL A 230 41.82 23.53 9.48
CA VAL A 230 41.96 22.16 8.97
C VAL A 230 41.69 21.14 10.07
N ARG A 231 42.18 21.33 11.31
CA ARG A 231 41.88 20.41 12.43
C ARG A 231 40.38 20.44 12.77
N ASN A 232 39.76 21.62 12.83
CA ASN A 232 38.34 21.72 13.14
C ASN A 232 37.44 21.18 12.00
N LYS A 233 37.87 21.29 10.73
CA LYS A 233 37.10 20.85 9.55
C LYS A 233 37.35 19.39 9.17
N VAL A 234 38.54 18.85 9.48
CA VAL A 234 38.95 17.46 9.20
C VAL A 234 38.71 16.52 10.38
N PHE A 235 38.80 16.97 11.64
CA PHE A 235 38.48 16.14 12.82
C PHE A 235 37.04 16.32 13.33
N THR A 236 36.29 17.32 12.85
CA THR A 236 34.84 17.46 13.12
C THR A 236 33.91 17.33 11.89
N PRO A 237 34.19 16.46 10.90
CA PRO A 237 33.39 16.36 9.68
C PRO A 237 31.96 15.89 10.01
N VAL A 238 31.83 15.06 11.05
CA VAL A 238 30.54 14.59 11.57
C VAL A 238 29.74 15.75 12.15
N ALA A 239 30.32 16.64 12.97
CA ALA A 239 29.57 17.77 13.53
C ALA A 239 29.16 18.79 12.45
N LEU A 240 30.01 19.05 11.47
CA LEU A 240 29.67 19.92 10.34
C LEU A 240 28.51 19.33 9.52
N SER A 241 28.56 18.02 9.25
CA SER A 241 27.46 17.33 8.58
C SER A 241 26.17 17.34 9.38
N ARG A 242 26.23 17.25 10.71
CA ARG A 242 25.06 17.35 11.60
C ARG A 242 24.51 18.76 11.63
N ARG A 243 25.37 19.78 11.61
CA ARG A 243 24.94 21.19 11.52
C ARG A 243 24.22 21.46 10.20
N GLU A 244 24.78 21.00 9.10
CA GLU A 244 24.16 21.07 7.77
C GLU A 244 22.84 20.29 7.73
N ALA A 245 22.83 19.04 8.23
CA ALA A 245 21.61 18.24 8.33
C ALA A 245 20.54 18.92 9.19
N ARG A 246 20.90 19.54 10.32
CA ARG A 246 19.97 20.33 11.15
C ARG A 246 19.45 21.55 10.41
N PHE A 247 20.31 22.25 9.67
CA PHE A 247 19.92 23.41 8.88
C PHE A 247 18.93 23.02 7.78
N ASN A 248 19.28 22.02 6.97
CA ASN A 248 18.42 21.46 5.92
C ASN A 248 17.09 20.95 6.49
N HIS A 249 17.13 20.20 7.59
CA HIS A 249 15.94 19.73 8.29
C HIS A 249 15.05 20.87 8.82
N LYS A 250 15.65 21.95 9.35
CA LYS A 250 14.90 23.16 9.76
C LYS A 250 14.22 23.84 8.57
N GLN A 251 14.92 23.98 7.44
CA GLN A 251 14.35 24.59 6.23
C GLN A 251 13.22 23.74 5.63
N LEU A 252 13.37 22.41 5.56
CA LEU A 252 12.31 21.51 5.11
C LEU A 252 11.10 21.52 6.06
N ARG A 253 11.33 21.59 7.36
CA ARG A 253 10.24 21.73 8.34
C ARG A 253 9.52 23.06 8.19
N LYS A 254 10.25 24.15 7.94
CA LYS A 254 9.67 25.47 7.67
C LYS A 254 8.83 25.44 6.39
N LEU A 255 9.36 24.90 5.30
CA LEU A 255 8.63 24.70 4.05
C LEU A 255 7.36 23.88 4.27
N ARG A 256 7.43 22.78 5.04
CA ARG A 256 6.26 21.97 5.39
C ARG A 256 5.21 22.76 6.17
N SER A 257 5.62 23.54 7.18
CA SER A 257 4.69 24.34 7.96
C SER A 257 4.06 25.47 7.15
N MET A 258 4.78 26.04 6.19
CA MET A 258 4.26 27.06 5.27
C MET A 258 3.24 26.45 4.30
N THR A 259 3.55 25.31 3.68
CA THR A 259 2.61 24.60 2.80
C THR A 259 1.38 24.12 3.56
N ALA A 260 1.54 23.75 4.84
CA ALA A 260 0.45 23.34 5.69
C ALA A 260 -0.40 24.54 6.15
N SER A 261 0.21 25.67 6.53
CA SER A 261 -0.54 26.90 6.88
C SER A 261 -1.31 27.43 5.68
N GLY A 262 -0.70 27.52 4.49
CA GLY A 262 -1.43 27.88 3.27
C GLY A 262 -2.58 26.92 2.94
N MET A 263 -2.39 25.61 3.17
CA MET A 263 -3.45 24.63 3.04
C MET A 263 -4.58 24.81 4.07
N GLY A 264 -4.25 25.09 5.32
CA GLY A 264 -5.23 25.31 6.38
C GLY A 264 -6.03 26.58 6.19
N LEU A 265 -5.36 27.66 5.77
CA LEU A 265 -5.99 28.93 5.39
C LEU A 265 -6.98 28.73 4.22
N LEU A 266 -6.59 27.97 3.21
CA LEU A 266 -7.49 27.60 2.11
C LEU A 266 -8.63 26.66 2.54
N LEU A 267 -8.48 25.84 3.57
CA LEU A 267 -9.54 24.94 4.03
C LEU A 267 -10.57 25.61 4.95
N ASP A 268 -10.15 26.61 5.71
CA ASP A 268 -11.00 27.30 6.69
C ASP A 268 -11.66 28.54 6.08
N GLU A 269 -10.89 29.33 5.30
CA GLU A 269 -11.38 30.56 4.64
C GLU A 269 -11.71 30.37 3.16
N GLY A 270 -11.15 29.35 2.51
CA GLY A 270 -11.38 29.11 1.09
C GLY A 270 -12.71 28.40 0.83
N LEU A 271 -13.64 29.12 0.19
CA LEU A 271 -14.94 28.61 -0.26
C LEU A 271 -15.92 28.22 0.87
N SER A 272 -15.84 28.90 2.02
CA SER A 272 -16.88 28.83 3.05
C SER A 272 -18.13 29.60 2.60
N PHE A 273 -18.99 28.95 1.81
CA PHE A 273 -20.34 29.45 1.56
C PHE A 273 -21.09 29.38 2.88
N GLY A 274 -21.31 30.50 3.57
CA GLY A 274 -21.73 30.65 4.98
C GLY A 274 -23.06 30.01 5.43
N VAL A 275 -23.43 28.83 4.94
CA VAL A 275 -24.69 28.12 5.19
C VAL A 275 -24.54 27.05 6.29
N GLY A 276 -23.62 27.25 7.24
CA GLY A 276 -23.17 26.19 8.15
C GLY A 276 -22.99 26.58 9.61
N GLY A 277 -23.82 27.46 10.16
CA GLY A 277 -23.92 27.69 11.60
C GLY A 277 -25.38 27.59 12.05
N GLU A 278 -25.76 26.49 12.71
CA GLU A 278 -27.11 26.31 13.26
C GLU A 278 -27.41 27.18 14.49
N ASP A 279 -26.47 28.01 14.96
CA ASP A 279 -26.68 28.88 16.14
C ASP A 279 -26.06 30.26 15.90
N ASP A 280 -26.85 31.26 15.48
CA ASP A 280 -27.30 32.37 16.35
C ASP A 280 -28.05 33.45 15.51
N LYS A 281 -29.35 33.63 15.81
CA LYS A 281 -30.22 34.81 15.58
C LYS A 281 -30.45 35.36 14.15
N SER A 282 -31.53 34.88 13.54
CA SER A 282 -32.71 35.67 13.14
C SER A 282 -32.51 37.20 12.94
N GLU A 283 -31.87 37.60 11.86
CA GLU A 283 -32.22 38.82 11.13
C GLU A 283 -32.55 38.41 9.68
N SER A 284 -33.49 39.08 9.03
CA SER A 284 -34.10 38.61 7.79
C SER A 284 -33.07 38.44 6.65
N TYR A 285 -32.66 37.20 6.39
CA TYR A 285 -31.87 36.83 5.21
C TYR A 285 -32.76 36.92 3.97
N THR A 286 -32.64 37.99 3.18
CA THR A 286 -33.25 38.09 1.85
C THR A 286 -32.37 37.35 0.83
N ALA A 287 -32.99 36.67 -0.14
CA ALA A 287 -32.29 35.86 -1.16
C ALA A 287 -31.25 36.67 -1.97
N GLU A 288 -31.51 37.96 -2.22
CA GLU A 288 -30.60 38.86 -2.94
C GLU A 288 -29.27 39.10 -2.19
N ASN A 289 -29.29 39.14 -0.85
CA ASN A 289 -28.06 39.31 -0.05
C ASN A 289 -27.20 38.04 -0.10
N ALA A 290 -27.83 36.86 -0.07
CA ALA A 290 -27.14 35.59 -0.22
C ALA A 290 -26.47 35.47 -1.60
N GLU A 291 -27.14 35.93 -2.67
CA GLU A 291 -26.61 35.91 -4.05
C GLU A 291 -25.36 36.77 -4.24
N HIS A 292 -25.27 37.93 -3.60
CA HIS A 292 -24.07 38.75 -3.65
C HIS A 292 -22.95 38.25 -2.72
N GLU A 293 -23.31 37.56 -1.63
CA GLU A 293 -22.37 37.05 -0.64
C GLU A 293 -21.50 35.91 -1.21
N TRP A 294 -22.08 34.91 -1.89
CA TRP A 294 -21.30 33.79 -2.45
C TRP A 294 -20.41 34.22 -3.62
N LYS A 295 -20.85 35.18 -4.45
CA LYS A 295 -20.04 35.77 -5.53
C LYS A 295 -18.80 36.46 -4.96
N GLY A 296 -18.95 37.23 -3.87
CA GLY A 296 -17.83 37.83 -3.14
C GLY A 296 -16.91 36.80 -2.47
N VAL A 297 -17.45 35.69 -1.96
CA VAL A 297 -16.65 34.57 -1.42
C VAL A 297 -15.80 33.92 -2.52
N LEU A 298 -16.35 33.73 -3.73
CA LEU A 298 -15.59 33.21 -4.86
C LEU A 298 -14.42 34.12 -5.23
N GLU A 299 -14.65 35.43 -5.35
CA GLU A 299 -13.61 36.40 -5.66
C GLU A 299 -12.48 36.38 -4.63
N ARG A 300 -12.82 36.44 -3.34
CA ARG A 300 -11.85 36.35 -2.24
C ARG A 300 -11.10 35.02 -2.26
N SER A 301 -11.79 33.90 -2.53
CA SER A 301 -11.16 32.58 -2.58
C SER A 301 -10.14 32.45 -3.72
N VAL A 302 -10.41 33.05 -4.89
CA VAL A 302 -9.47 33.09 -6.02
C VAL A 302 -8.27 33.96 -5.69
N ALA A 303 -8.49 35.10 -5.03
CA ALA A 303 -7.39 35.95 -4.56
C ALA A 303 -6.52 35.26 -3.51
N LEU A 304 -7.14 34.59 -2.54
CA LEU A 304 -6.46 33.78 -1.54
C LEU A 304 -5.63 32.67 -2.20
N MET A 305 -6.18 31.94 -3.18
CA MET A 305 -5.46 30.91 -3.92
C MET A 305 -4.21 31.45 -4.64
N ASP A 306 -4.32 32.62 -5.27
CA ASP A 306 -3.19 33.27 -5.96
C ASP A 306 -2.12 33.74 -4.97
N MET A 307 -2.51 34.44 -3.89
CA MET A 307 -1.56 34.92 -2.88
C MET A 307 -0.85 33.77 -2.15
N VAL A 308 -1.60 32.73 -1.75
CA VAL A 308 -1.03 31.53 -1.10
C VAL A 308 -0.03 30.83 -2.02
N LEU A 309 -0.34 30.64 -3.31
CA LEU A 309 0.60 29.98 -4.24
C LEU A 309 1.92 30.75 -4.42
N ARG A 310 1.87 32.08 -4.45
CA ARG A 310 3.06 32.94 -4.58
C ARG A 310 3.91 32.90 -3.31
N ASP A 311 3.28 33.13 -2.16
CA ASP A 311 4.00 33.39 -0.91
C ASP A 311 4.45 32.13 -0.15
N VAL A 312 3.77 30.98 -0.32
CA VAL A 312 4.17 29.70 0.31
C VAL A 312 5.59 29.27 -0.06
N SER A 313 6.04 29.66 -1.26
CA SER A 313 7.39 29.33 -1.76
C SER A 313 8.50 30.21 -1.16
N THR A 314 8.17 31.28 -0.46
CA THR A 314 9.13 32.23 0.13
C THR A 314 9.57 31.79 1.53
N LEU A 315 10.74 31.15 1.63
CA LEU A 315 11.28 30.66 2.92
C LEU A 315 11.75 31.78 3.88
N SER A 316 11.54 33.06 3.56
CA SER A 316 12.04 34.20 4.33
C SER A 316 11.23 34.47 5.60
N HIS A 317 9.89 34.41 5.56
CA HIS A 317 9.01 34.92 6.62
C HIS A 317 8.63 33.87 7.68
N SER A 318 8.24 34.29 8.88
CA SER A 318 7.67 33.40 9.88
C SER A 318 6.25 32.96 9.46
N VAL A 319 5.68 31.92 10.08
CA VAL A 319 4.35 31.41 9.67
C VAL A 319 3.24 32.41 10.01
N SER A 320 3.35 33.14 11.12
CA SER A 320 2.39 34.20 11.47
C SER A 320 2.50 35.40 10.54
N ASP A 321 3.73 35.81 10.20
CA ASP A 321 3.96 36.92 9.26
C ASP A 321 3.43 36.57 7.87
N PHE A 322 3.43 35.29 7.52
CA PHE A 322 2.84 34.79 6.28
C PHE A 322 1.32 34.91 6.28
N GLU A 323 0.66 34.48 7.35
CA GLU A 323 -0.80 34.61 7.48
C GLU A 323 -1.21 36.09 7.37
N GLU A 324 -0.56 36.98 8.13
CA GLU A 324 -0.81 38.43 8.08
C GLU A 324 -0.54 39.02 6.68
N LYS A 325 0.54 38.61 6.01
CA LYS A 325 0.86 39.08 4.66
C LYS A 325 -0.12 38.58 3.60
N VAL A 326 -0.64 37.36 3.74
CA VAL A 326 -1.65 36.81 2.83
C VAL A 326 -2.97 37.56 3.01
N PHE A 327 -3.40 37.80 4.25
CA PHE A 327 -4.61 38.57 4.51
C PHE A 327 -4.48 40.03 4.04
N ALA A 328 -3.39 40.71 4.38
CA ALA A 328 -3.12 42.06 3.89
C ALA A 328 -3.05 42.10 2.36
N GLY A 329 -2.42 41.11 1.73
CA GLY A 329 -2.34 41.02 0.26
C GLY A 329 -3.68 40.75 -0.43
N VAL A 330 -4.65 40.15 0.28
CA VAL A 330 -6.02 39.94 -0.22
C VAL A 330 -6.88 41.19 0.01
N GLU A 331 -6.72 41.88 1.15
CA GLU A 331 -7.40 43.14 1.44
C GLU A 331 -6.92 44.29 0.54
N ASP A 332 -5.62 44.34 0.26
CA ASP A 332 -4.98 45.36 -0.59
C ASP A 332 -5.01 45.02 -2.09
N ASP A 333 -5.68 43.95 -2.51
CA ASP A 333 -5.69 43.53 -3.92
C ASP A 333 -6.36 44.64 -4.77
N PRO A 334 -5.63 45.30 -5.69
CA PRO A 334 -6.13 46.43 -6.46
C PRO A 334 -7.31 46.05 -7.35
N GLU A 335 -7.42 44.76 -7.70
CA GLU A 335 -8.57 44.21 -8.42
C GLU A 335 -9.79 44.21 -7.47
N LEU A 336 -9.74 43.51 -6.32
CA LEU A 336 -10.85 43.49 -5.34
C LEU A 336 -11.30 44.90 -4.87
N SER A 337 -10.39 45.88 -4.84
CA SER A 337 -10.70 47.27 -4.52
C SER A 337 -11.32 48.07 -5.68
N ALA A 338 -10.92 47.80 -6.93
CA ALA A 338 -11.55 48.37 -8.13
C ALA A 338 -12.96 47.78 -8.40
N GLN A 339 -13.25 46.60 -7.84
CA GLN A 339 -14.50 45.85 -7.97
C GLN A 339 -15.74 46.53 -7.36
N ALA A 340 -15.60 47.47 -6.42
CA ALA A 340 -16.75 48.15 -5.80
C ALA A 340 -17.54 49.06 -6.78
N ALA A 341 -16.97 49.37 -7.95
CA ALA A 341 -17.54 50.32 -8.92
C ALA A 341 -17.85 49.74 -10.32
N ALA A 342 -17.62 48.44 -10.58
CA ALA A 342 -17.72 47.83 -11.92
C ALA A 342 -18.98 46.97 -12.14
N ASP A 343 -19.45 46.89 -13.40
CA ASP A 343 -20.58 46.07 -13.87
C ASP A 343 -20.35 44.56 -13.68
N PRO A 344 -21.40 43.74 -13.47
CA PRO A 344 -21.28 42.30 -13.15
C PRO A 344 -20.63 41.45 -14.25
N VAL A 345 -20.75 41.85 -15.53
CA VAL A 345 -20.16 41.15 -16.69
C VAL A 345 -18.65 41.34 -16.74
N ASP A 346 -18.15 42.50 -16.32
CA ASP A 346 -16.72 42.77 -16.29
C ASP A 346 -16.04 41.95 -15.16
N ARG A 347 -16.78 41.59 -14.10
CA ARG A 347 -16.30 40.76 -12.97
C ARG A 347 -16.08 39.30 -13.36
N THR A 348 -17.01 38.68 -14.09
CA THR A 348 -16.88 37.27 -14.52
C THR A 348 -15.70 37.07 -15.46
N SER A 349 -15.46 38.02 -16.36
CA SER A 349 -14.32 37.99 -17.29
C SER A 349 -12.95 38.12 -16.57
N LEU A 350 -12.85 39.01 -15.58
CA LEU A 350 -11.62 39.21 -14.79
C LEU A 350 -11.27 37.95 -13.98
N LEU A 351 -12.26 37.35 -13.33
CA LEU A 351 -12.06 36.12 -12.56
C LEU A 351 -11.73 34.92 -13.46
N ALA A 352 -12.36 34.81 -14.62
CA ALA A 352 -12.03 33.78 -15.59
C ALA A 352 -10.56 33.89 -16.04
N ARG A 353 -10.08 35.11 -16.31
CA ARG A 353 -8.65 35.36 -16.63
C ARG A 353 -7.73 34.97 -15.49
N ARG A 354 -8.06 35.39 -14.25
CA ARG A 354 -7.25 35.07 -13.07
C ARG A 354 -7.18 33.56 -12.81
N LEU A 355 -8.27 32.82 -13.00
CA LEU A 355 -8.27 31.36 -12.92
C LEU A 355 -7.42 30.71 -14.01
N VAL A 356 -7.47 31.22 -15.25
CA VAL A 356 -6.60 30.73 -16.33
C VAL A 356 -5.13 30.99 -16.00
N ASP A 357 -4.78 32.18 -15.51
CA ASP A 357 -3.42 32.53 -15.09
C ASP A 357 -2.93 31.65 -13.92
N LEU A 358 -3.82 31.34 -12.97
CA LEU A 358 -3.55 30.41 -11.87
C LEU A 358 -3.20 29.01 -12.38
N LEU A 359 -3.99 28.49 -13.33
CA LEU A 359 -3.82 27.15 -13.91
C LEU A 359 -2.57 27.06 -14.80
N GLU A 360 -2.28 28.08 -15.60
CA GLU A 360 -1.18 28.07 -16.58
C GLU A 360 0.18 28.44 -15.99
N VAL A 361 0.24 29.43 -15.10
CA VAL A 361 1.50 30.02 -14.64
C VAL A 361 1.78 29.70 -13.17
N GLN A 362 0.81 29.95 -12.27
CA GLN A 362 1.07 29.90 -10.83
C GLN A 362 1.26 28.47 -10.31
N ILE A 363 0.40 27.51 -10.70
CA ILE A 363 0.53 26.12 -10.23
C ILE A 363 1.85 25.48 -10.74
N PRO A 364 2.19 25.52 -12.06
CA PRO A 364 3.44 24.92 -12.54
C PRO A 364 4.69 25.60 -11.99
N SER A 365 4.67 26.94 -11.83
CA SER A 365 5.79 27.67 -11.25
C SER A 365 6.00 27.31 -9.78
N HIS A 366 4.93 27.20 -8.99
CA HIS A 366 4.99 26.73 -7.60
C HIS A 366 5.59 25.32 -7.52
N ILE A 367 5.16 24.38 -8.37
CA ILE A 367 5.73 23.02 -8.43
C ILE A 367 7.23 23.07 -8.75
N ALA A 368 7.64 23.89 -9.73
CA ALA A 368 9.03 24.00 -10.13
C ALA A 368 9.92 24.62 -9.04
N VAL A 369 9.47 25.68 -8.37
CA VAL A 369 10.18 26.32 -7.26
C VAL A 369 10.28 25.37 -6.08
N ASN A 370 9.18 24.72 -5.68
CA ASN A 370 9.20 23.77 -4.58
C ASN A 370 10.13 22.58 -4.87
N LYS A 371 10.11 22.04 -6.10
CA LYS A 371 11.05 20.97 -6.52
C LYS A 371 12.51 21.41 -6.44
N LYS A 372 12.84 22.67 -6.74
CA LYS A 372 14.20 23.22 -6.57
C LYS A 372 14.58 23.30 -5.08
N LEU A 373 13.69 23.80 -4.22
CA LEU A 373 13.90 23.89 -2.77
C LEU A 373 14.07 22.50 -2.14
N VAL A 374 13.21 21.54 -2.49
CA VAL A 374 13.33 20.14 -2.06
C VAL A 374 14.62 19.52 -2.58
N ARG A 375 15.08 19.82 -3.81
CA ARG A 375 16.38 19.32 -4.30
C ARG A 375 17.56 19.93 -3.54
N GLN A 376 17.45 21.16 -3.08
CA GLN A 376 18.51 21.87 -2.36
C GLN A 376 18.65 21.40 -0.90
N TYR A 377 17.53 21.25 -0.19
CA TYR A 377 17.52 20.92 1.25
C TYR A 377 17.15 19.46 1.53
N GLY A 378 16.59 18.75 0.56
CA GLY A 378 16.16 17.37 0.66
C GLY A 378 17.29 16.36 0.71
N ARG A 379 16.93 15.08 0.59
CA ARG A 379 17.91 14.00 0.66
C ARG A 379 18.92 14.07 -0.50
N PRO A 380 20.19 13.69 -0.26
CA PRO A 380 21.19 13.66 -1.32
C PRO A 380 20.79 12.68 -2.44
N SER A 381 21.20 12.98 -3.67
CA SER A 381 20.88 12.18 -4.87
C SER A 381 21.23 10.69 -4.71
N ARG A 382 20.60 9.82 -5.51
CA ARG A 382 20.92 8.38 -5.49
C ARG A 382 22.39 8.10 -5.84
N LEU A 383 22.97 8.88 -6.74
CA LEU A 383 24.38 8.78 -7.11
C LEU A 383 25.29 9.04 -5.90
N THR A 384 25.01 10.10 -5.13
CA THR A 384 25.78 10.42 -3.92
C THR A 384 25.56 9.43 -2.77
N ARG A 385 24.43 8.71 -2.75
CA ARG A 385 24.18 7.66 -1.73
C ARG A 385 24.85 6.33 -2.07
N TYR A 386 24.86 5.96 -3.35
CA TYR A 386 25.30 4.65 -3.82
C TYR A 386 26.66 4.65 -4.51
N TRP A 387 27.41 5.77 -4.55
CA TRP A 387 28.74 5.78 -5.16
C TRP A 387 29.71 4.83 -4.46
N LEU A 388 29.63 4.67 -3.13
CA LEU A 388 30.50 3.75 -2.39
C LEU A 388 30.23 2.28 -2.77
N PRO A 389 29.00 1.75 -2.61
CA PRO A 389 28.68 0.41 -3.12
C PRO A 389 28.90 0.29 -4.63
N GLY A 390 28.64 1.34 -5.41
CA GLY A 390 28.84 1.36 -6.85
C GLY A 390 30.32 1.26 -7.23
N LEU A 391 31.21 1.93 -6.50
CA LEU A 391 32.65 1.88 -6.71
C LEU A 391 33.23 0.55 -6.19
N VAL A 392 32.76 0.05 -5.06
CA VAL A 392 33.10 -1.31 -4.59
C VAL A 392 32.62 -2.34 -5.61
N LEU A 393 31.40 -2.23 -6.13
CA LEU A 393 30.88 -3.10 -7.18
C LEU A 393 31.65 -2.94 -8.48
N PHE A 394 32.07 -1.73 -8.85
CA PHE A 394 32.84 -1.50 -10.07
C PHE A 394 34.26 -2.09 -9.97
N LEU A 395 34.95 -1.85 -8.85
CA LEU A 395 36.27 -2.41 -8.59
C LEU A 395 36.22 -3.94 -8.42
N SER A 396 35.22 -4.44 -7.69
CA SER A 396 34.98 -5.88 -7.55
C SER A 396 34.37 -6.50 -8.80
N SER A 397 33.80 -5.72 -9.73
CA SER A 397 33.24 -6.26 -10.98
C SER A 397 34.33 -6.97 -11.76
N SER A 398 35.54 -6.41 -11.80
CA SER A 398 36.68 -7.06 -12.46
C SER A 398 37.05 -8.40 -11.82
N THR A 399 37.07 -8.49 -10.48
CA THR A 399 37.40 -9.74 -9.77
C THR A 399 36.25 -10.75 -9.79
N ILE A 400 35.01 -10.30 -9.61
CA ILE A 400 33.78 -11.09 -9.70
C ILE A 400 33.65 -11.65 -11.11
N LEU A 401 33.83 -10.84 -12.15
CA LEU A 401 33.78 -11.29 -13.54
C LEU A 401 34.88 -12.32 -13.82
N ARG A 402 36.10 -12.09 -13.31
CA ARG A 402 37.20 -13.06 -13.45
C ARG A 402 36.92 -14.38 -12.74
N ILE A 403 36.35 -14.34 -11.54
CA ILE A 403 35.94 -15.53 -10.79
C ILE A 403 34.80 -16.25 -11.51
N LEU A 404 33.78 -15.52 -11.97
CA LEU A 404 32.58 -16.08 -12.59
C LEU A 404 32.89 -16.69 -13.97
N VAL A 405 33.80 -16.09 -14.75
CA VAL A 405 34.29 -16.63 -16.02
C VAL A 405 35.22 -17.84 -15.79
N ASN A 406 36.13 -17.79 -14.82
CA ASN A 406 37.03 -18.92 -14.53
C ASN A 406 36.31 -20.10 -13.86
N ARG A 407 35.27 -19.85 -13.07
CA ARG A 407 34.47 -20.87 -12.36
C ARG A 407 33.18 -21.24 -13.09
N LYS A 408 33.00 -20.83 -14.36
CA LYS A 408 31.77 -21.14 -15.12
C LYS A 408 31.48 -22.64 -15.17
N ALA A 409 32.53 -23.46 -15.31
CA ALA A 409 32.42 -24.91 -15.35
C ALA A 409 31.96 -25.44 -13.98
N ASP A 410 32.57 -24.95 -12.89
CA ASP A 410 32.19 -25.32 -11.53
C ASP A 410 30.76 -24.91 -11.18
N ILE A 411 30.28 -23.75 -11.66
CA ILE A 411 28.91 -23.28 -11.42
C ILE A 411 27.91 -24.13 -12.20
N ILE A 412 28.22 -24.48 -13.46
CA ILE A 412 27.38 -25.36 -14.27
C ILE A 412 27.34 -26.76 -13.65
N ASN A 413 28.48 -27.29 -13.21
CA ASN A 413 28.56 -28.58 -12.52
C ASN A 413 27.78 -28.53 -11.21
N TRP A 414 27.94 -27.49 -10.38
CA TRP A 414 27.20 -27.35 -9.14
C TRP A 414 25.69 -27.25 -9.38
N LEU A 415 25.24 -26.54 -10.42
CA LEU A 415 23.82 -26.45 -10.77
C LEU A 415 23.29 -27.79 -11.28
N HIS A 416 24.09 -28.52 -12.06
CA HIS A 416 23.75 -29.85 -12.55
C HIS A 416 23.69 -30.86 -11.40
N ASP A 417 24.68 -30.86 -10.52
CA ASP A 417 24.77 -31.71 -9.33
C ASP A 417 23.64 -31.40 -8.34
N LEU A 418 23.28 -30.13 -8.14
CA LEU A 418 22.14 -29.74 -7.30
C LEU A 418 20.82 -30.18 -7.95
N GLY A 419 20.70 -30.06 -9.28
CA GLY A 419 19.56 -30.58 -10.03
C GLY A 419 19.41 -32.10 -9.92
N ASN A 420 20.51 -32.84 -10.09
CA ASN A 420 20.56 -34.29 -9.95
C ASN A 420 20.26 -34.70 -8.51
N THR A 421 20.85 -34.04 -7.51
CA THR A 421 20.59 -34.30 -6.09
C THR A 421 19.13 -34.03 -5.72
N ALA A 422 18.53 -32.95 -6.23
CA ALA A 422 17.11 -32.65 -6.00
C ALA A 422 16.19 -33.68 -6.66
N LYS A 423 16.55 -34.14 -7.87
CA LYS A 423 15.85 -35.21 -8.58
C LYS A 423 15.93 -36.52 -7.80
N ASP A 424 17.13 -36.93 -7.39
CA ASP A 424 17.37 -38.16 -6.64
C ASP A 424 16.70 -38.12 -5.27
N PHE A 425 16.72 -36.97 -4.59
CA PHE A 425 15.99 -36.77 -3.35
C PHE A 425 14.48 -36.94 -3.57
N TRP A 426 13.89 -36.32 -4.59
CA TRP A 426 12.47 -36.45 -4.90
C TRP A 426 12.08 -37.89 -5.23
N PHE A 427 12.84 -38.57 -6.09
CA PHE A 427 12.53 -39.94 -6.48
C PHE A 427 12.71 -40.94 -5.33
N ASN A 428 13.86 -40.91 -4.64
CA ASN A 428 14.18 -41.92 -3.63
C ASN A 428 13.48 -41.68 -2.29
N TRP A 429 13.19 -40.43 -1.91
CA TRP A 429 12.65 -40.10 -0.59
C TRP A 429 11.18 -39.66 -0.59
N VAL A 430 10.61 -39.29 -1.74
CA VAL A 430 9.18 -38.92 -1.85
C VAL A 430 8.43 -39.93 -2.71
N VAL A 431 8.87 -40.19 -3.95
CA VAL A 431 8.13 -41.03 -4.90
C VAL A 431 8.22 -42.51 -4.57
N GLU A 432 9.42 -43.05 -4.31
CA GLU A 432 9.59 -44.47 -4.06
C GLU A 432 8.93 -44.93 -2.75
N PRO A 433 9.07 -44.20 -1.62
CA PRO A 433 8.40 -44.57 -0.37
C PRO A 433 6.87 -44.41 -0.47
N THR A 434 6.35 -43.37 -1.14
CA THR A 434 4.89 -43.26 -1.38
C THR A 434 4.38 -44.37 -2.28
N ARG A 435 5.16 -44.79 -3.29
CA ARG A 435 4.83 -45.93 -4.14
C ARG A 435 4.86 -47.26 -3.38
N LYS A 436 5.78 -47.44 -2.43
CA LYS A 436 5.81 -48.61 -1.53
C LYS A 436 4.59 -48.60 -0.61
N VAL A 437 4.32 -47.49 0.09
CA VAL A 437 3.14 -47.35 0.97
C VAL A 437 1.82 -47.56 0.21
N ILE A 438 1.64 -46.92 -0.96
CA ILE A 438 0.42 -47.14 -1.77
C ILE A 438 0.34 -48.56 -2.31
N GLY A 439 1.49 -49.18 -2.61
CA GLY A 439 1.59 -50.58 -3.00
C GLY A 439 1.13 -51.51 -1.88
N THR A 440 1.66 -51.34 -0.67
CA THR A 440 1.32 -52.16 0.50
C THR A 440 -0.15 -51.99 0.91
N ILE A 441 -0.70 -50.76 0.86
CA ILE A 441 -2.11 -50.48 1.15
C ILE A 441 -3.05 -51.02 0.05
N ARG A 442 -2.66 -50.93 -1.22
CA ARG A 442 -3.47 -51.42 -2.36
C ARG A 442 -3.41 -52.94 -2.54
N HIS A 443 -2.44 -53.62 -1.95
CA HIS A 443 -2.31 -55.09 -2.00
C HIS A 443 -3.31 -55.83 -1.08
N ASP A 444 -4.41 -55.20 -0.67
CA ASP A 444 -5.48 -55.85 0.08
C ASP A 444 -6.75 -55.88 -0.77
N ALA A 445 -6.97 -57.01 -1.45
CA ALA A 445 -8.29 -57.56 -1.77
C ALA A 445 -8.21 -58.82 -2.64
N ASN A 446 -7.29 -58.91 -3.63
CA ASN A 446 -7.35 -59.93 -4.70
C ASN A 446 -6.00 -60.39 -5.31
N SER A 447 -4.87 -60.34 -4.61
CA SER A 447 -3.57 -60.73 -5.19
C SER A 447 -3.12 -62.17 -4.85
N GLU A 448 -3.20 -63.02 -5.87
CA GLU A 448 -2.53 -64.30 -6.20
C GLU A 448 -1.96 -65.19 -5.07
N ILE A 449 -1.08 -64.69 -4.19
CA ILE A 449 -0.43 -65.50 -3.15
C ILE A 449 -1.37 -65.78 -1.98
N ALA A 450 -2.17 -64.77 -1.59
CA ALA A 450 -3.25 -64.96 -0.63
C ALA A 450 -4.42 -65.74 -1.24
N ILE A 451 -4.54 -65.76 -2.57
CA ILE A 451 -5.55 -66.55 -3.28
C ILE A 451 -5.14 -68.02 -3.32
N MET A 452 -3.87 -68.34 -3.61
CA MET A 452 -3.38 -69.72 -3.54
C MET A 452 -3.47 -70.30 -2.13
N SER A 453 -3.12 -69.53 -1.09
CA SER A 453 -3.26 -69.99 0.30
C SER A 453 -4.72 -70.02 0.76
N ARG A 454 -5.59 -69.11 0.30
CA ARG A 454 -7.02 -69.16 0.64
C ARG A 454 -7.73 -70.29 -0.10
N ASP A 455 -7.39 -70.55 -1.35
CA ASP A 455 -8.00 -71.62 -2.14
C ASP A 455 -7.46 -72.99 -1.68
N SER A 456 -6.18 -73.09 -1.27
CA SER A 456 -5.65 -74.29 -0.59
C SER A 456 -6.32 -74.51 0.76
N LEU A 457 -6.46 -73.45 1.56
CA LEU A 457 -7.10 -73.50 2.87
C LEU A 457 -8.61 -73.77 2.77
N GLN A 458 -9.27 -73.27 1.74
CA GLN A 458 -10.67 -73.59 1.44
C GLN A 458 -10.79 -75.04 1.00
N ALA A 459 -9.92 -75.52 0.12
CA ALA A 459 -9.91 -76.92 -0.31
C ALA A 459 -9.61 -77.88 0.86
N ASP A 460 -8.70 -77.51 1.75
CA ASP A 460 -8.36 -78.30 2.94
C ASP A 460 -9.47 -78.24 4.00
N ARG A 461 -10.14 -77.10 4.17
CA ARG A 461 -11.35 -76.98 5.01
C ARG A 461 -12.51 -77.80 4.47
N ASP A 462 -12.76 -77.77 3.17
CA ASP A 462 -13.80 -78.57 2.52
C ASP A 462 -13.47 -80.07 2.61
N SER A 463 -12.19 -80.43 2.51
CA SER A 463 -11.71 -81.79 2.73
C SER A 463 -11.96 -82.23 4.18
N LEU A 464 -11.59 -81.39 5.16
CA LEU A 464 -11.84 -81.63 6.59
C LEU A 464 -13.34 -81.75 6.89
N GLU A 465 -14.17 -80.88 6.30
CA GLU A 465 -15.64 -80.95 6.41
C GLU A 465 -16.16 -82.31 5.95
N ARG A 466 -15.75 -82.77 4.76
CA ARG A 466 -16.16 -84.08 4.24
C ARG A 466 -15.71 -85.21 5.15
N MET A 467 -14.43 -85.23 5.56
CA MET A 467 -13.91 -86.32 6.39
C MET A 467 -14.58 -86.39 7.77
N VAL A 468 -14.89 -85.24 8.39
CA VAL A 468 -15.55 -85.19 9.69
C VAL A 468 -17.03 -85.55 9.59
N VAL A 469 -17.72 -85.09 8.53
CA VAL A 469 -19.12 -85.47 8.26
C VAL A 469 -19.23 -86.97 7.99
N ASP A 470 -18.35 -87.52 7.15
CA ASP A 470 -18.31 -88.95 6.86
C ASP A 470 -18.05 -89.74 8.15
N PHE A 471 -17.09 -89.32 8.97
CA PHE A 471 -16.79 -89.94 10.26
C PHE A 471 -17.98 -89.90 11.23
N ALA A 472 -18.67 -88.76 11.32
CA ALA A 472 -19.84 -88.61 12.18
C ALA A 472 -21.03 -89.45 11.69
N SER A 473 -21.20 -89.60 10.37
CA SER A 473 -22.27 -90.39 9.76
C SER A 473 -22.10 -91.90 9.95
N ASP A 474 -20.85 -92.38 9.89
CA ASP A 474 -20.54 -93.79 10.13
C ASP A 474 -20.69 -94.15 11.62
N LYS A 475 -20.57 -93.16 12.52
CA LYS A 475 -20.62 -93.35 13.98
C LYS A 475 -21.47 -92.30 14.70
N PRO A 476 -22.81 -92.38 14.58
CA PRO A 476 -23.72 -91.45 15.25
C PRO A 476 -23.66 -91.54 16.79
N GLU A 477 -23.22 -92.69 17.33
CA GLU A 477 -23.06 -92.94 18.78
C GLU A 477 -22.06 -91.99 19.46
N LEU A 478 -20.99 -91.59 18.78
CA LEU A 478 -19.90 -90.77 19.33
C LEU A 478 -20.08 -89.28 19.03
N ALA A 479 -20.78 -88.95 17.93
CA ALA A 479 -21.00 -87.58 17.50
C ALA A 479 -22.18 -86.92 18.21
N VAL A 480 -23.30 -87.62 18.37
CA VAL A 480 -24.57 -87.06 18.90
C VAL A 480 -25.10 -87.86 20.11
N GLY A 481 -24.49 -89.00 20.45
CA GLY A 481 -24.90 -89.82 21.59
C GLY A 481 -26.15 -90.66 21.32
N THR A 482 -26.54 -90.82 20.05
CA THR A 482 -27.76 -91.53 19.60
C THR A 482 -27.42 -92.65 18.63
N THR A 483 -28.17 -93.77 18.66
CA THR A 483 -27.95 -94.96 17.83
C THR A 483 -28.73 -94.98 16.50
N SER A 484 -29.40 -93.87 16.15
CA SER A 484 -30.16 -93.72 14.89
C SER A 484 -29.33 -93.01 13.80
N PRO A 485 -29.61 -93.25 12.50
CA PRO A 485 -28.96 -92.52 11.42
C PRO A 485 -29.23 -91.01 11.53
N LEU A 486 -28.22 -90.19 11.23
CA LEU A 486 -28.27 -88.73 11.40
C LEU A 486 -29.35 -88.09 10.52
N THR A 487 -30.05 -87.08 11.05
CA THR A 487 -30.99 -86.25 10.29
C THR A 487 -30.25 -85.13 9.56
N ASP A 488 -30.71 -84.70 8.37
CA ASP A 488 -30.06 -83.66 7.55
C ASP A 488 -29.77 -82.36 8.31
N ALA A 489 -30.61 -81.98 9.27
CA ALA A 489 -30.40 -80.82 10.14
C ALA A 489 -29.18 -80.96 11.08
N GLN A 490 -28.89 -82.18 11.55
CA GLN A 490 -27.74 -82.47 12.41
C GLN A 490 -26.44 -82.52 11.62
N ILE A 491 -26.50 -82.99 10.37
CA ILE A 491 -25.36 -82.97 9.45
C ILE A 491 -24.99 -81.52 9.12
N ALA A 492 -25.97 -80.63 8.91
CA ALA A 492 -25.73 -79.21 8.71
C ALA A 492 -25.10 -78.52 9.94
N ASP A 493 -25.53 -78.88 11.16
CA ASP A 493 -24.94 -78.37 12.41
C ASP A 493 -23.48 -78.85 12.59
N ILE A 494 -23.18 -80.10 12.27
CA ILE A 494 -21.80 -80.62 12.28
C ILE A 494 -20.94 -79.88 11.24
N LYS A 495 -21.46 -79.61 10.04
CA LYS A 495 -20.74 -78.81 9.02
C LYS A 495 -20.42 -77.40 9.50
N LEU A 496 -21.37 -76.74 10.18
CA LEU A 496 -21.14 -75.42 10.76
C LEU A 496 -20.07 -75.47 11.87
N LYS A 497 -20.14 -76.45 12.77
CA LYS A 497 -19.15 -76.64 13.83
C LYS A 497 -17.76 -76.97 13.30
N VAL A 498 -17.66 -77.75 12.22
CA VAL A 498 -16.38 -78.05 11.56
C VAL A 498 -15.80 -76.82 10.85
N LYS A 499 -16.64 -75.95 10.27
CA LYS A 499 -16.21 -74.66 9.73
C LYS A 499 -15.67 -73.71 10.81
N GLU A 500 -16.17 -73.84 12.04
CA GLU A 500 -15.65 -73.16 13.22
C GLU A 500 -14.39 -73.84 13.81
N GLY A 501 -13.95 -74.97 13.24
CA GLY A 501 -12.75 -75.72 13.66
C GLY A 501 -13.00 -76.74 14.78
N ASP A 502 -14.26 -76.98 15.16
CA ASP A 502 -14.63 -77.94 16.19
C ASP A 502 -14.70 -79.36 15.61
N VAL A 503 -13.70 -80.17 15.96
CA VAL A 503 -13.60 -81.61 15.61
C VAL A 503 -13.80 -82.51 16.83
N SER A 504 -14.48 -82.01 17.88
CA SER A 504 -14.73 -82.73 19.13
C SER A 504 -15.26 -84.16 18.98
N PRO A 505 -16.16 -84.49 18.03
CA PRO A 505 -16.61 -85.86 17.79
C PRO A 505 -15.47 -86.84 17.44
N VAL A 506 -14.53 -86.36 16.62
CA VAL A 506 -13.38 -87.14 16.16
C VAL A 506 -12.34 -87.27 17.27
N LEU A 507 -12.13 -86.20 18.05
CA LEU A 507 -11.22 -86.20 19.21
C LEU A 507 -11.66 -87.19 20.29
N LYS A 508 -12.96 -87.27 20.60
CA LYS A 508 -13.49 -88.25 21.56
C LYS A 508 -13.23 -89.69 21.11
N ALA A 509 -13.39 -89.96 19.82
CA ALA A 509 -13.09 -91.28 19.26
C ALA A 509 -11.59 -91.58 19.27
N TYR A 510 -10.75 -90.61 18.90
CA TYR A 510 -9.30 -90.69 19.01
C TYR A 510 -8.86 -91.01 20.45
N GLU A 511 -9.33 -90.26 21.44
CA GLU A 511 -8.98 -90.45 22.86
C GLU A 511 -9.43 -91.80 23.41
N ARG A 512 -10.62 -92.28 23.00
CA ARG A 512 -11.14 -93.58 23.41
C ARG A 512 -10.28 -94.71 22.82
N ASP A 513 -9.98 -94.64 21.54
CA ASP A 513 -9.33 -95.73 20.81
C ASP A 513 -7.81 -95.74 21.04
N LEU A 514 -7.22 -94.59 21.42
CA LEU A 514 -5.84 -94.48 21.91
C LEU A 514 -5.59 -95.34 23.16
N LYS A 515 -6.59 -95.52 24.02
CA LYS A 515 -6.47 -96.34 25.24
C LYS A 515 -6.27 -97.83 24.94
N LYS A 516 -6.66 -98.30 23.74
CA LYS A 516 -6.47 -99.68 23.28
C LYS A 516 -5.96 -99.68 21.82
N PRO A 517 -4.68 -99.34 21.61
CA PRO A 517 -4.17 -98.95 20.29
C PRO A 517 -4.23 -100.08 19.25
N ILE A 518 -3.98 -101.32 19.66
CA ILE A 518 -3.96 -102.47 18.73
C ILE A 518 -5.37 -102.78 18.22
N MET A 519 -6.38 -102.77 19.10
CA MET A 519 -7.76 -103.03 18.69
C MET A 519 -8.37 -101.85 17.93
N GLY A 520 -8.07 -100.62 18.34
CA GLY A 520 -8.53 -99.42 17.62
C GLY A 520 -7.96 -99.31 16.20
N ALA A 521 -6.73 -99.79 15.98
CA ALA A 521 -6.12 -99.83 14.64
C ALA A 521 -6.72 -100.92 13.74
N ILE A 522 -7.01 -102.11 14.29
CA ILE A 522 -7.64 -103.22 13.54
C ILE A 522 -9.08 -102.87 13.12
N THR A 523 -9.79 -102.13 13.97
CA THR A 523 -11.17 -101.67 13.67
C THR A 523 -11.18 -100.49 12.68
N GLY A 524 -10.02 -99.88 12.42
CA GLY A 524 -9.84 -98.79 11.44
C GLY A 524 -10.14 -97.38 11.96
N ASP A 525 -10.76 -97.25 13.12
CA ASP A 525 -11.27 -95.98 13.67
C ASP A 525 -10.15 -95.05 14.13
N LEU A 526 -9.14 -95.61 14.80
CA LEU A 526 -8.01 -94.85 15.32
C LEU A 526 -7.19 -94.25 14.17
N VAL A 527 -7.02 -95.00 13.08
CA VAL A 527 -6.27 -94.54 11.90
C VAL A 527 -7.01 -93.41 11.20
N ARG A 528 -8.35 -93.52 11.04
CA ARG A 528 -9.17 -92.47 10.42
C ARG A 528 -9.22 -91.19 11.27
N ALA A 529 -9.38 -91.32 12.59
CA ALA A 529 -9.37 -90.17 13.49
C ALA A 529 -7.99 -89.46 13.51
N LEU A 530 -6.90 -90.23 13.43
CA LEU A 530 -5.54 -89.68 13.33
C LEU A 530 -5.31 -88.96 11.99
N LEU A 531 -5.78 -89.51 10.88
CA LEU A 531 -5.71 -88.85 9.56
C LEU A 531 -6.49 -87.53 9.53
N ILE A 532 -7.69 -87.49 10.14
CA ILE A 532 -8.47 -86.26 10.30
C ILE A 532 -7.70 -85.23 11.13
N GLN A 533 -7.03 -85.67 12.21
CA GLN A 533 -6.24 -84.77 13.06
C GLN A 533 -5.03 -84.18 12.31
N VAL A 534 -4.35 -84.98 11.47
CA VAL A 534 -3.26 -84.48 10.61
C VAL A 534 -3.78 -83.42 9.64
N GLN A 535 -4.95 -83.62 9.05
CA GLN A 535 -5.58 -82.65 8.14
C GLN A 535 -6.02 -81.38 8.87
N LYS A 536 -6.53 -81.50 10.11
CA LYS A 536 -6.78 -80.34 10.97
C LYS A 536 -5.50 -79.56 11.25
N THR A 537 -4.40 -80.23 11.60
CA THR A 537 -3.12 -79.54 11.85
C THR A 537 -2.57 -78.86 10.60
N LYS A 538 -2.84 -79.40 9.39
CA LYS A 538 -2.49 -78.76 8.12
C LYS A 538 -3.28 -77.46 7.94
N VAL A 539 -4.60 -77.49 8.14
CA VAL A 539 -5.46 -76.29 8.09
C VAL A 539 -5.02 -75.25 9.12
N ASP A 540 -4.78 -75.65 10.38
CA ASP A 540 -4.36 -74.73 11.45
C ASP A 540 -3.00 -74.08 11.14
N LEU A 541 -2.07 -74.84 10.55
CA LEU A 541 -0.78 -74.32 10.10
C LEU A 541 -0.93 -73.34 8.93
N GLU A 542 -1.79 -73.63 7.95
CA GLU A 542 -2.07 -72.73 6.82
C GLU A 542 -2.76 -71.42 7.28
N VAL A 543 -3.70 -71.51 8.25
CA VAL A 543 -4.31 -70.32 8.88
C VAL A 543 -3.25 -69.49 9.61
N ALA A 544 -2.39 -70.13 10.41
CA ALA A 544 -1.33 -69.44 11.15
C ALA A 544 -0.31 -68.78 10.19
N MET A 545 0.05 -69.47 9.12
CA MET A 545 0.94 -68.95 8.07
C MET A 545 0.33 -67.74 7.37
N SER A 546 -0.97 -67.75 7.09
CA SER A 546 -1.70 -66.58 6.58
C SER A 546 -1.72 -65.42 7.57
N GLY A 547 -1.83 -65.70 8.88
CA GLY A 547 -1.75 -64.67 9.92
C GLY A 547 -0.37 -64.02 10.03
N ILE A 548 0.71 -64.79 9.81
CA ILE A 548 2.09 -64.28 9.78
C ILE A 548 2.30 -63.33 8.59
N ASP A 549 1.76 -63.66 7.41
CA ASP A 549 1.84 -62.78 6.23
C ASP A 549 1.19 -61.42 6.50
N ALA A 550 0.00 -61.42 7.13
CA ALA A 550 -0.69 -60.20 7.53
C ALA A 550 0.14 -59.36 8.53
N LEU A 551 0.84 -59.99 9.47
CA LEU A 551 1.71 -59.29 10.43
C LEU A 551 2.96 -58.71 9.76
N LEU A 552 3.62 -59.46 8.87
CA LEU A 552 4.79 -58.97 8.13
C LEU A 552 4.42 -57.75 7.26
N LYS A 553 3.24 -57.78 6.65
CA LYS A 553 2.73 -56.66 5.85
C LYS A 553 2.35 -55.44 6.69
N SER A 554 1.79 -55.64 7.87
CA SER A 554 1.57 -54.55 8.83
C SER A 554 2.88 -53.90 9.27
N GLN A 555 3.95 -54.68 9.43
CA GLN A 555 5.28 -54.14 9.77
C GLN A 555 5.92 -53.42 8.58
N GLU A 556 5.78 -53.94 7.36
CA GLU A 556 6.23 -53.27 6.14
C GLU A 556 5.60 -51.88 5.99
N LEU A 557 4.31 -51.73 6.31
CA LEU A 557 3.60 -50.45 6.28
C LEU A 557 4.17 -49.47 7.32
N VAL A 558 4.45 -49.93 8.54
CA VAL A 558 5.10 -49.10 9.57
C VAL A 558 6.49 -48.66 9.12
N PHE A 559 7.30 -49.58 8.58
CA PHE A 559 8.63 -49.23 8.03
C PHE A 559 8.52 -48.26 6.84
N GLY A 560 7.49 -48.39 6.00
CA GLY A 560 7.18 -47.45 4.92
C GLY A 560 6.90 -46.04 5.42
N PHE A 561 6.08 -45.89 6.47
CA PHE A 561 5.80 -44.57 7.08
C PHE A 561 7.00 -43.97 7.80
N VAL A 562 7.79 -44.79 8.50
CA VAL A 562 9.03 -44.33 9.15
C VAL A 562 10.05 -43.87 8.12
N GLY A 563 10.19 -44.56 6.98
CA GLY A 563 11.06 -44.14 5.88
C GLY A 563 10.63 -42.87 5.15
N LEU A 564 9.33 -42.56 5.17
CA LEU A 564 8.73 -41.38 4.51
C LEU A 564 8.82 -40.11 5.37
N THR A 565 8.94 -40.26 6.69
CA THR A 565 8.95 -39.14 7.65
C THR A 565 10.14 -38.17 7.45
N PRO A 566 11.40 -38.63 7.27
CA PRO A 566 12.54 -37.75 7.02
C PRO A 566 12.38 -36.91 5.73
N GLY A 567 11.84 -37.50 4.66
CA GLY A 567 11.63 -36.82 3.38
C GLY A 567 10.62 -35.66 3.47
N ILE A 568 9.52 -35.87 4.20
CA ILE A 568 8.53 -34.82 4.46
C ILE A 568 9.13 -33.70 5.31
N LEU A 569 9.86 -34.04 6.37
CA LEU A 569 10.43 -33.06 7.29
C LEU A 569 11.44 -32.14 6.58
N VAL A 570 12.31 -32.70 5.75
CA VAL A 570 13.25 -31.93 4.92
C VAL A 570 12.52 -31.04 3.92
N THR A 571 11.48 -31.56 3.24
CA THR A 571 10.70 -30.78 2.25
C THR A 571 9.99 -29.59 2.90
N VAL A 572 9.36 -29.78 4.07
CA VAL A 572 8.72 -28.71 4.84
C VAL A 572 9.76 -27.71 5.37
N GLY A 573 10.93 -28.18 5.83
CA GLY A 573 12.05 -27.34 6.25
C GLY A 573 12.54 -26.43 5.12
N VAL A 574 12.75 -26.97 3.92
CA VAL A 574 13.18 -26.20 2.75
C VAL A 574 12.12 -25.17 2.32
N LEU A 575 10.84 -25.56 2.26
CA LEU A 575 9.74 -24.66 1.90
C LEU A 575 9.53 -23.53 2.92
N SER A 576 9.63 -23.84 4.21
CA SER A 576 9.53 -22.84 5.27
C SER A 576 10.73 -21.89 5.28
N TYR A 577 11.94 -22.39 5.01
CA TYR A 577 13.13 -21.57 4.84
C TYR A 577 13.04 -20.62 3.64
N LEU A 578 12.60 -21.11 2.47
CA LEU A 578 12.36 -20.30 1.26
C LEU A 578 11.27 -19.23 1.48
N ARG A 579 10.17 -19.59 2.17
CA ARG A 579 9.13 -18.61 2.57
C ARG A 579 9.66 -17.57 3.54
N THR A 580 10.55 -17.96 4.46
CA THR A 580 11.12 -17.02 5.44
C THR A 580 12.12 -16.06 4.80
N LEU A 581 12.96 -16.54 3.88
CA LEU A 581 13.90 -15.72 3.09
C LEU A 581 13.17 -14.70 2.20
N SER A 582 12.10 -15.11 1.54
CA SER A 582 11.29 -14.22 0.70
C SER A 582 10.38 -13.30 1.51
N GLY A 583 9.87 -13.77 2.66
CA GLY A 583 8.98 -13.06 3.57
C GLY A 583 9.66 -12.02 4.46
N GLY A 584 10.92 -12.24 4.87
CA GLY A 584 11.64 -11.35 5.79
C GLY A 584 11.79 -9.91 5.29
N ARG A 585 11.94 -9.73 3.97
CA ARG A 585 11.98 -8.39 3.34
C ARG A 585 10.62 -7.70 3.33
N LYS A 586 9.52 -8.46 3.18
CA LYS A 586 8.15 -7.91 3.26
C LYS A 586 7.78 -7.56 4.70
N GLY A 587 8.14 -8.41 5.66
CA GLY A 587 7.94 -8.17 7.10
C GLY A 587 8.66 -6.92 7.60
N MET A 588 9.95 -6.74 7.24
CA MET A 588 10.71 -5.56 7.64
C MET A 588 10.15 -4.25 7.05
N ARG A 589 9.67 -4.28 5.80
CA ARG A 589 8.99 -3.11 5.19
C ARG A 589 7.65 -2.82 5.87
N ARG A 590 6.89 -3.85 6.24
CA ARG A 590 5.62 -3.72 6.97
C ARG A 590 5.84 -3.09 8.34
N SER A 591 6.80 -3.63 9.11
CA SER A 591 7.19 -3.09 10.42
C SER A 591 7.65 -1.64 10.33
N GLN A 592 8.50 -1.28 9.35
CA GLN A 592 8.92 0.10 9.15
C GLN A 592 7.76 1.06 8.84
N ARG A 593 6.76 0.64 8.06
CA ARG A 593 5.55 1.43 7.80
C ARG A 593 4.69 1.56 9.06
N ALA A 594 4.56 0.51 9.86
CA ALA A 594 3.84 0.53 11.13
C ALA A 594 4.50 1.51 12.13
N THR A 595 5.83 1.45 12.29
CA THR A 595 6.57 2.42 13.13
C THR A 595 6.45 3.86 12.64
N ARG A 596 6.42 4.08 11.30
CA ARG A 596 6.17 5.42 10.75
C ARG A 596 4.75 5.89 11.03
N SER A 597 3.77 5.00 10.93
CA SER A 597 2.36 5.31 11.21
C SER A 597 2.17 5.72 12.67
N ILE A 598 2.80 5.02 13.62
CA ILE A 598 2.81 5.40 15.05
C ILE A 598 3.45 6.78 15.26
N ARG A 599 4.55 7.09 14.55
CA ARG A 599 5.17 8.42 14.63
C ARG A 599 4.27 9.53 14.11
N VAL A 600 3.54 9.29 13.03
CA VAL A 600 2.54 10.24 12.51
C VAL A 600 1.40 10.40 13.50
N LEU A 601 0.88 9.32 14.09
CA LEU A 601 -0.16 9.37 15.12
C LEU A 601 0.29 10.18 16.36
N ARG A 602 1.54 10.01 16.80
CA ARG A 602 2.15 10.83 17.85
C ARG A 602 2.32 12.30 17.43
N SER A 603 2.60 12.55 16.16
CA SER A 603 2.65 13.92 15.62
C SER A 603 1.28 14.59 15.72
N ILE A 604 0.22 13.88 15.34
CA ILE A 604 -1.18 14.35 15.44
C ILE A 604 -1.56 14.61 16.91
N ASP A 605 -1.27 13.66 17.80
CA ASP A 605 -1.49 13.81 19.25
C ASP A 605 -0.82 15.06 19.82
N ARG A 606 0.44 15.29 19.40
CA ARG A 606 1.18 16.48 19.80
C ARG A 606 0.57 17.76 19.23
N ILE A 607 0.19 17.79 17.95
CA ILE A 607 -0.44 18.96 17.33
C ILE A 607 -1.73 19.31 18.07
N LEU A 608 -2.60 18.33 18.31
CA LEU A 608 -3.88 18.56 19.01
C LEU A 608 -3.70 18.95 20.49
N SER A 609 -2.66 18.45 21.16
CA SER A 609 -2.39 18.78 22.56
C SER A 609 -1.65 20.11 22.75
N GLU A 610 -0.85 20.53 21.76
CA GLU A 610 -0.05 21.78 21.78
C GLU A 610 -0.82 22.95 21.17
N ALA A 611 -1.91 22.69 20.42
CA ALA A 611 -2.73 23.71 19.80
C ALA A 611 -3.39 24.62 20.85
N VAL A 612 -3.23 25.93 20.66
CA VAL A 612 -3.96 26.95 21.42
C VAL A 612 -5.31 27.12 20.72
N PRO A 613 -6.44 26.76 21.36
CA PRO A 613 -7.75 26.93 20.74
C PRO A 613 -8.06 28.41 20.50
N THR A 614 -8.51 28.75 19.30
CA THR A 614 -9.05 30.08 18.96
C THR A 614 -10.37 30.30 19.71
N GLN A 615 -10.91 31.53 19.73
CA GLN A 615 -12.10 31.95 20.49
C GLN A 615 -13.33 31.01 20.37
N ASN A 616 -13.47 30.30 19.25
CA ASN A 616 -14.55 29.33 18.98
C ASN A 616 -14.18 27.87 19.32
N ASN A 617 -13.12 27.62 20.09
CA ASN A 617 -12.55 26.29 20.33
C ASN A 617 -12.16 25.54 19.04
N LEU A 618 -11.82 26.32 18.00
CA LEU A 618 -11.33 25.86 16.71
C LEU A 618 -9.79 25.86 16.70
N LEU A 619 -9.22 25.03 15.83
CA LEU A 619 -7.78 24.89 15.67
C LEU A 619 -7.24 26.08 14.85
N SER A 620 -6.03 26.57 15.14
CA SER A 620 -5.37 27.57 14.29
C SER A 620 -5.21 27.05 12.85
N TYR A 621 -5.31 27.92 11.84
CA TYR A 621 -5.17 27.57 10.42
C TYR A 621 -3.95 26.68 10.14
N LYS A 622 -2.80 27.07 10.68
CA LYS A 622 -1.56 26.29 10.61
C LYS A 622 -1.70 24.87 11.15
N ASP A 623 -2.29 24.72 12.33
CA ASP A 623 -2.40 23.42 13.00
C ASP A 623 -3.46 22.55 12.32
N HIS A 624 -4.51 23.15 11.77
CA HIS A 624 -5.52 22.46 10.95
C HIS A 624 -4.92 21.91 9.66
N GLY A 625 -4.18 22.74 8.92
CA GLY A 625 -3.48 22.28 7.74
C GLY A 625 -2.44 21.21 8.04
N LEU A 626 -1.69 21.34 9.15
CA LEU A 626 -0.74 20.30 9.59
C LEU A 626 -1.44 18.98 9.93
N LEU A 627 -2.61 19.04 10.58
CA LEU A 627 -3.42 17.87 10.88
C LEU A 627 -3.89 17.17 9.59
N VAL A 628 -4.41 17.92 8.62
CA VAL A 628 -4.83 17.39 7.30
C VAL A 628 -3.66 16.70 6.60
N CYS A 629 -2.47 17.32 6.65
CA CYS A 629 -1.24 16.76 6.11
C CYS A 629 -0.85 15.43 6.78
N GLU A 630 -0.86 15.38 8.11
CA GLU A 630 -0.49 14.17 8.87
C GLU A 630 -1.52 13.05 8.70
N VAL A 631 -2.82 13.37 8.66
CA VAL A 631 -3.88 12.39 8.36
C VAL A 631 -3.72 11.80 6.97
N HIS A 632 -3.42 12.63 5.97
CA HIS A 632 -3.13 12.15 4.62
C HIS A 632 -1.93 11.20 4.59
N MET A 633 -0.85 11.55 5.30
CA MET A 633 0.32 10.70 5.45
C MET A 633 0.00 9.38 6.15
N LEU A 634 -0.79 9.43 7.21
CA LEU A 634 -1.23 8.26 7.97
C LEU A 634 -2.06 7.32 7.10
N ARG A 635 -3.02 7.85 6.32
CA ARG A 635 -3.82 7.09 5.36
C ARG A 635 -2.94 6.36 4.33
N LYS A 636 -1.92 7.05 3.79
CA LYS A 636 -0.99 6.46 2.81
C LYS A 636 -0.11 5.36 3.41
N LEU A 637 0.31 5.51 4.67
CA LEU A 637 1.10 4.50 5.36
C LEU A 637 0.27 3.30 5.80
N ALA A 638 -0.98 3.53 6.21
CA ALA A 638 -1.93 2.50 6.63
C ALA A 638 -2.43 1.65 5.45
N HIS A 639 -2.41 2.18 4.23
CA HIS A 639 -2.79 1.44 3.03
C HIS A 639 -1.91 0.18 2.83
N GLY A 640 -2.55 -0.99 2.85
CA GLY A 640 -1.89 -2.29 2.79
C GLY A 640 -1.27 -2.78 4.12
N LEU A 641 -1.39 -2.03 5.23
CA LEU A 641 -1.14 -2.54 6.58
C LEU A 641 -2.39 -3.19 7.18
N LEU A 642 -3.56 -2.59 6.92
CA LEU A 642 -4.87 -3.01 7.42
C LEU A 642 -5.62 -3.91 6.40
N PRO A 643 -6.46 -4.86 6.87
CA PRO A 643 -7.46 -5.53 6.02
C PRO A 643 -8.47 -4.53 5.44
N ARG A 644 -9.08 -4.83 4.29
CA ARG A 644 -9.97 -3.90 3.57
C ARG A 644 -11.18 -3.42 4.36
N GLU A 645 -11.78 -4.27 5.17
CA GLU A 645 -12.95 -3.92 6.01
C GLU A 645 -12.56 -2.89 7.07
N VAL A 646 -11.52 -3.21 7.84
CA VAL A 646 -10.96 -2.32 8.88
C VAL A 646 -10.40 -1.02 8.29
N GLU A 647 -9.90 -1.04 7.05
CA GLU A 647 -9.44 0.16 6.34
C GLU A 647 -10.58 1.14 6.03
N ARG A 648 -11.81 0.65 5.86
CA ARG A 648 -12.98 1.51 5.67
C ARG A 648 -13.32 2.23 6.98
N ASP A 649 -13.45 1.48 8.07
CA ASP A 649 -13.78 2.05 9.38
C ASP A 649 -12.67 3.02 9.84
N PHE A 650 -11.40 2.68 9.56
CA PHE A 650 -10.27 3.56 9.84
C PHE A 650 -10.34 4.87 9.06
N ARG A 651 -10.86 4.84 7.83
CA ARG A 651 -11.01 6.03 7.01
C ARG A 651 -12.10 6.94 7.56
N GLU A 652 -13.23 6.38 7.97
CA GLU A 652 -14.32 7.13 8.62
C GLU A 652 -13.80 7.81 9.90
N ASP A 653 -13.01 7.09 10.71
CA ASP A 653 -12.36 7.65 11.89
C ASP A 653 -11.35 8.78 11.57
N LEU A 654 -10.61 8.66 10.46
CA LEU A 654 -9.70 9.72 10.01
C LEU A 654 -10.44 10.94 9.47
N GLU A 655 -11.60 10.76 8.86
CA GLU A 655 -12.46 11.86 8.39
C GLU A 655 -13.04 12.63 9.59
N ASP A 656 -13.47 11.93 10.64
CA ASP A 656 -13.87 12.54 11.91
C ASP A 656 -12.76 13.40 12.52
N LEU A 657 -11.49 12.98 12.39
CA LEU A 657 -10.35 13.72 12.91
C LEU A 657 -10.06 15.00 12.11
N VAL A 658 -10.37 15.03 10.81
CA VAL A 658 -10.17 16.19 9.93
C VAL A 658 -11.37 17.14 9.93
N SER A 659 -12.55 16.68 10.35
CA SER A 659 -13.75 17.51 10.38
C SER A 659 -13.57 18.79 11.20
N LEU A 660 -14.20 19.89 10.75
CA LEU A 660 -14.25 21.21 11.41
C LEU A 660 -15.10 21.18 12.69
N LYS A 661 -14.86 20.19 13.55
CA LYS A 661 -15.50 20.01 14.86
C LYS A 661 -14.57 20.53 15.96
N ALA A 662 -15.13 20.79 17.14
CA ALA A 662 -14.35 21.20 18.31
C ALA A 662 -13.18 20.24 18.59
N VAL A 663 -12.05 20.80 19.05
CA VAL A 663 -10.80 20.05 19.33
C VAL A 663 -11.03 18.85 20.26
N SER A 664 -11.99 18.95 21.18
CA SER A 664 -12.36 17.87 22.10
C SER A 664 -12.94 16.63 21.39
N ILE A 665 -13.66 16.81 20.29
CA ILE A 665 -14.21 15.72 19.48
C ILE A 665 -13.08 15.06 18.68
N GLN A 666 -12.17 15.87 18.12
CA GLN A 666 -11.00 15.39 17.39
C GLN A 666 -10.05 14.57 18.29
N LEU A 667 -9.83 15.00 19.54
CA LEU A 667 -9.04 14.24 20.52
C LEU A 667 -9.70 12.88 20.86
N ARG A 668 -11.03 12.83 21.01
CA ARG A 668 -11.74 11.56 21.22
C ARG A 668 -11.64 10.63 20.01
N ALA A 669 -11.72 11.16 18.79
CA ALA A 669 -11.51 10.40 17.56
C ALA A 669 -10.09 9.82 17.49
N LEU A 670 -9.08 10.61 17.89
CA LEU A 670 -7.69 10.15 17.98
C LEU A 670 -7.53 8.99 18.99
N ASP A 671 -8.15 9.09 20.16
CA ASP A 671 -8.13 8.02 21.16
C ASP A 671 -8.81 6.76 20.67
N ARG A 672 -9.95 6.90 19.97
CA ARG A 672 -10.65 5.79 19.31
C ARG A 672 -9.71 5.07 18.34
N ILE A 673 -9.05 5.81 17.46
CA ILE A 673 -8.07 5.27 16.49
C ILE A 673 -6.91 4.56 17.20
N ARG A 674 -6.34 5.18 18.23
CA ARG A 674 -5.20 4.62 18.96
C ARG A 674 -5.56 3.30 19.61
N TRP A 675 -6.76 3.19 20.18
CA TRP A 675 -7.24 1.99 20.83
C TRP A 675 -7.61 0.88 19.83
N SER A 676 -8.50 1.18 18.88
CA SER A 676 -9.07 0.18 17.96
C SER A 676 -8.02 -0.41 17.01
N TYR A 677 -7.09 0.39 16.49
CA TYR A 677 -6.12 -0.05 15.49
C TYR A 677 -4.75 -0.45 16.05
N SER A 678 -4.56 -0.39 17.37
CA SER A 678 -3.30 -0.73 18.05
C SER A 678 -2.74 -2.09 17.64
N ARG A 679 -3.60 -3.10 17.45
CA ARG A 679 -3.22 -4.47 17.08
C ARG A 679 -2.47 -4.56 15.74
N TRP A 680 -2.79 -3.70 14.79
CA TRP A 680 -2.17 -3.71 13.46
C TRP A 680 -0.99 -2.75 13.36
N LEU A 681 -0.94 -1.72 14.21
CA LEU A 681 0.14 -0.75 14.27
C LEU A 681 1.32 -1.24 15.13
N ASN A 682 1.09 -2.08 16.15
CA ASN A 682 2.13 -2.59 17.05
C ASN A 682 2.73 -3.97 16.66
N ARG A 683 2.34 -4.54 15.51
CA ARG A 683 2.89 -5.80 14.97
C ARG A 683 3.95 -5.53 13.91
#